data_AF-A0A6I9UGV9-F1
#
_entry.id   AF-A0A6I9UGV9-F1
#
_cell.length_a   1.000
_cell.length_b   1.000
_cell.length_c   1.000
_cell.angle_alpha   90.00
_cell.angle_beta   90.00
_cell.angle_gamma   90.00
#
_symmetry.space_group_name_H-M   'P 1'
#
loop_
_entity.id
_entity.type
_entity.pdbx_description
1 polymer ?
#
loop_
_entity_poly.entity_id
_entity_poly.type
_entity_poly.pdbx_seq_one_letter_code
_entity_poly.pdbx_strand_id
1 'polypeptide(L)'
;MAANGNARVSMTNGDTGRNGLAKIQTQKRANGVCHDDSTTPVKAQTIDELHSLQKKKSAPTTPINLMQGSFAAVSEDERRKQQLQSISASLASLTRETGPKVVKGDPARPSSEPARVVAHHVSPTITVSDSALKFTHVLYNLSPAELYEQAIKYEKGSFITSSGALATLSGAKTGRSPKDKRVVRDETTEDDLWWGKGSPNIEMDEHTFLVNRERAVDYLNSLDKVFVNDQFLNWDPQNRIKVRIVSARAYHSLFMHNMCIRPTPQELENFGTPDFTIYNAGQFPCNRYTHYMTSSTSIDLNLARREMVILGTQYAGEMKKGLFSVMHYLMPKRQILSLHSGCNMGKEGDVALFFGLSGTGKTTLSTDHNRYLIGDDEHCWSDNGVSNIEGGCYAKCIDLSREKEPDIWNAIKFGTVLENVVFDEHTREVDYSDKSVTENTRAAYPIEYIPNAKIPCVASHPKNVILLACDAFGVLPPVSKLTLAQTMYHFISGYTALVAGTEEGIKEPQATFSACFGAAFIMLHPTKYAAMLAAKMQKHGATGWLVNTGWSGGRYGSGSRIKLAYTRKIIDAIHSGSLLKANYKKTEVFGLEIPTEVEGVPSEILEPSNTWSDKNAYNETLLKLAGLFKNNFEGFVAHKIGKDDKLTDEILAAGPIF
;
A
#
# COMPACT_ATOMS: atom_id res chain seq x y z
N MET A 1 63.29 -16.45 -0.83
CA MET A 1 63.98 -16.28 0.46
C MET A 1 62.89 -16.21 1.52
N ALA A 2 62.45 -17.35 2.08
CA ALA A 2 62.98 -17.95 3.30
C ALA A 2 63.09 -16.96 4.46
N ALA A 3 62.20 -17.05 5.46
CA ALA A 3 62.58 -17.60 6.77
C ALA A 3 61.42 -17.54 7.78
N ASN A 4 61.16 -18.70 8.38
CA ASN A 4 60.39 -18.92 9.59
C ASN A 4 61.05 -18.24 10.82
N GLY A 5 60.23 -17.93 11.83
CA GLY A 5 60.67 -17.51 13.17
C GLY A 5 59.75 -18.02 14.28
N ASN A 6 60.24 -19.07 14.95
CA ASN A 6 59.68 -19.85 16.06
C ASN A 6 58.82 -19.17 17.14
N ALA A 7 57.70 -19.85 17.41
CA ALA A 7 57.19 -20.34 18.70
C ALA A 7 57.75 -19.82 20.04
N ARG A 8 56.83 -19.45 20.95
CA ARG A 8 56.92 -19.79 22.38
C ARG A 8 55.53 -19.94 23.00
N VAL A 9 55.28 -21.13 23.52
CA VAL A 9 54.13 -21.50 24.36
C VAL A 9 54.52 -21.25 25.82
N SER A 10 53.65 -20.60 26.59
CA SER A 10 53.63 -20.72 28.06
C SER A 10 52.21 -21.04 28.51
N MET A 11 52.03 -22.20 29.14
CA MET A 11 50.81 -22.58 29.83
C MET A 11 50.77 -21.98 31.23
N THR A 12 49.62 -21.42 31.63
CA THR A 12 49.18 -21.35 33.03
C THR A 12 47.67 -21.54 33.09
N ASN A 13 47.25 -22.48 33.95
CA ASN A 13 45.89 -22.94 34.21
C ASN A 13 44.97 -21.86 34.79
N GLY A 14 43.66 -21.94 34.51
CA GLY A 14 42.63 -21.17 35.20
C GLY A 14 41.22 -21.28 34.60
N ASP A 15 40.55 -22.39 34.92
CA ASP A 15 39.12 -22.59 35.20
C ASP A 15 37.97 -21.84 34.45
N THR A 16 37.00 -22.66 34.02
CA THR A 16 35.56 -22.43 33.74
C THR A 16 35.08 -21.26 32.85
N GLY A 17 34.36 -21.61 31.76
CA GLY A 17 33.38 -20.72 31.14
C GLY A 17 33.08 -21.03 29.66
N ARG A 18 31.85 -21.44 29.35
CA ARG A 18 31.34 -21.61 27.98
C ARG A 18 31.53 -20.30 27.18
N ASN A 19 32.40 -20.32 26.16
CA ASN A 19 32.52 -19.21 25.22
C ASN A 19 31.29 -19.16 24.30
N GLY A 20 30.43 -18.16 24.54
CA GLY A 20 29.42 -17.74 23.57
C GLY A 20 30.06 -17.15 22.32
N LEU A 21 29.48 -17.47 21.16
CA LEU A 21 29.86 -16.90 19.87
C LEU A 21 29.70 -15.37 19.86
N ALA A 22 30.60 -14.69 19.15
CA ALA A 22 30.70 -13.25 19.08
C ALA A 22 29.37 -12.58 18.65
N LYS A 23 28.96 -11.55 19.39
CA LYS A 23 27.88 -10.64 18.99
C LYS A 23 28.24 -10.00 17.64
N ILE A 24 27.44 -10.26 16.63
CA ILE A 24 27.46 -9.52 15.37
C ILE A 24 27.10 -8.06 15.68
N GLN A 25 28.07 -7.16 15.59
CA GLN A 25 27.81 -5.72 15.58
C GLN A 25 27.13 -5.38 14.26
N THR A 26 25.82 -5.13 14.29
CA THR A 26 25.12 -4.48 13.19
C THR A 26 25.53 -3.01 13.15
N GLN A 27 26.45 -2.65 12.26
CA GLN A 27 26.66 -1.26 11.87
C GLN A 27 25.38 -0.74 11.21
N LYS A 28 24.72 0.26 11.82
CA LYS A 28 23.67 1.05 11.17
C LYS A 28 24.33 1.88 10.05
N ARG A 29 24.41 1.32 8.84
CA ARG A 29 24.45 2.14 7.63
C ARG A 29 23.01 2.58 7.33
N ALA A 30 22.77 3.88 7.41
CA ALA A 30 21.51 4.47 6.99
C ALA A 30 21.41 4.37 5.45
N ASN A 31 20.84 3.28 4.96
CA ASN A 31 20.39 3.20 3.59
C ASN A 31 19.01 3.85 3.54
N GLY A 32 18.86 4.91 2.74
CA GLY A 32 17.60 5.64 2.55
C GLY A 32 16.54 4.70 1.97
N VAL A 33 15.60 4.28 2.81
CA VAL A 33 14.43 3.48 2.43
C VAL A 33 13.21 4.40 2.51
N CYS A 34 12.32 4.33 1.53
CA CYS A 34 11.09 5.13 1.50
C CYS A 34 10.15 4.75 2.66
N HIS A 35 9.63 5.77 3.37
CA HIS A 35 8.89 5.64 4.64
C HIS A 35 7.36 5.59 4.52
N ASP A 36 6.79 5.53 3.32
CA ASP A 36 5.34 5.73 3.11
C ASP A 36 4.49 4.70 3.88
N ASP A 37 3.87 5.05 5.01
CA ASP A 37 3.15 4.09 5.87
C ASP A 37 4.01 2.96 6.51
N SER A 38 5.32 3.16 6.63
CA SER A 38 6.14 2.33 7.52
C SER A 38 6.03 2.82 8.97
N THR A 39 5.84 1.91 9.92
CA THR A 39 5.86 2.24 11.35
C THR A 39 6.88 1.37 12.08
N THR A 40 7.42 1.88 13.20
CA THR A 40 8.21 1.04 14.10
C THR A 40 7.31 -0.08 14.64
N PRO A 41 7.79 -1.33 14.72
CA PRO A 41 7.03 -2.40 15.35
C PRO A 41 6.60 -2.03 16.78
N VAL A 42 5.40 -2.41 17.16
CA VAL A 42 4.89 -2.18 18.52
C VAL A 42 5.72 -2.99 19.51
N LYS A 43 6.03 -2.43 20.69
CA LYS A 43 6.87 -3.06 21.72
C LYS A 43 6.18 -4.18 22.53
N ALA A 44 4.89 -4.44 22.26
CA ALA A 44 4.14 -5.51 22.92
C ALA A 44 4.71 -6.89 22.54
N GLN A 45 4.96 -7.74 23.54
CA GLN A 45 5.59 -9.05 23.38
C GLN A 45 4.56 -10.15 23.12
N THR A 46 3.29 -9.92 23.44
CA THR A 46 2.21 -10.88 23.23
C THR A 46 0.99 -10.24 22.57
N ILE A 47 0.14 -11.07 21.95
CA ILE A 47 -1.14 -10.60 21.42
C ILE A 47 -2.06 -10.12 22.54
N ASP A 48 -1.98 -10.74 23.72
CA ASP A 48 -2.76 -10.36 24.90
C ASP A 48 -2.32 -9.00 25.46
N GLU A 49 -1.02 -8.68 25.42
CA GLU A 49 -0.52 -7.34 25.75
C GLU A 49 -1.03 -6.30 24.75
N LEU A 50 -1.00 -6.60 23.46
CA LEU A 50 -1.54 -5.70 22.43
C LEU A 50 -3.07 -5.50 22.60
N HIS A 51 -3.81 -6.56 22.92
CA HIS A 51 -5.23 -6.49 23.28
C HIS A 51 -5.47 -5.75 24.60
N SER A 52 -4.52 -5.81 25.54
CA SER A 52 -4.63 -5.08 26.80
C SER A 52 -4.54 -3.56 26.60
N LEU A 53 -3.83 -3.11 25.55
CA LEU A 53 -3.85 -1.70 25.13
C LEU A 53 -5.23 -1.27 24.61
N GLN A 54 -6.09 -2.22 24.21
CA GLN A 54 -7.50 -1.98 23.87
C GLN A 54 -8.46 -2.11 25.08
N LYS A 55 -7.96 -2.23 26.33
CA LYS A 55 -8.83 -2.49 27.50
C LYS A 55 -8.62 -1.56 28.69
N LYS A 56 -9.75 -0.97 29.14
CA LYS A 56 -10.28 -1.01 30.52
C LYS A 56 -11.67 -0.36 30.61
N LYS A 57 -12.75 -1.15 30.71
CA LYS A 57 -13.82 -1.05 31.76
C LYS A 57 -15.01 -2.01 31.52
N SER A 58 -15.08 -3.04 32.37
CA SER A 58 -16.24 -3.76 32.96
C SER A 58 -17.35 -4.42 32.10
N ALA A 59 -18.00 -5.45 32.70
CA ALA A 59 -18.60 -6.65 32.09
C ALA A 59 -20.12 -6.62 31.71
N PRO A 60 -20.64 -7.63 30.92
CA PRO A 60 -21.97 -7.63 30.24
C PRO A 60 -22.94 -8.83 30.54
N THR A 61 -24.18 -8.83 29.99
CA THR A 61 -25.17 -9.96 30.00
C THR A 61 -26.07 -10.10 28.73
N THR A 62 -25.85 -11.18 27.94
CA THR A 62 -26.70 -12.23 27.24
C THR A 62 -28.02 -11.96 26.40
N PRO A 63 -28.53 -12.90 25.52
CA PRO A 63 -28.58 -12.78 24.04
C PRO A 63 -29.96 -13.08 23.33
N ILE A 64 -30.01 -13.12 21.98
CA ILE A 64 -31.19 -13.45 21.11
C ILE A 64 -30.82 -14.54 20.04
N ASN A 65 -31.80 -15.34 19.59
CA ASN A 65 -31.72 -16.44 18.59
C ASN A 65 -32.34 -16.09 17.20
N LEU A 66 -31.90 -16.79 16.14
CA LEU A 66 -32.30 -16.66 14.71
C LEU A 66 -32.62 -18.04 14.06
N MET A 67 -33.36 -18.08 12.94
CA MET A 67 -33.43 -19.24 12.00
C MET A 67 -33.57 -18.80 10.52
N GLN A 68 -33.08 -19.67 9.62
CA GLN A 68 -32.90 -19.52 8.14
C GLN A 68 -33.80 -20.47 7.31
N GLY A 69 -33.93 -20.21 5.99
CA GLY A 69 -34.43 -21.14 4.97
C GLY A 69 -33.86 -20.87 3.57
N SER A 70 -33.71 -21.92 2.75
CA SER A 70 -32.94 -22.01 1.49
C SER A 70 -33.80 -22.51 0.31
N PHE A 71 -33.39 -22.37 -0.97
CA PHE A 71 -33.49 -23.38 -2.06
C PHE A 71 -32.69 -22.99 -3.34
N ALA A 72 -32.21 -23.98 -4.11
CA ALA A 72 -31.20 -23.91 -5.19
C ALA A 72 -31.71 -24.32 -6.60
N ALA A 73 -30.86 -24.13 -7.63
CA ALA A 73 -31.07 -24.34 -9.07
C ALA A 73 -30.23 -25.51 -9.68
N VAL A 74 -30.19 -25.63 -11.02
CA VAL A 74 -29.38 -26.54 -11.89
C VAL A 74 -28.10 -27.11 -11.23
N SER A 75 -27.81 -28.42 -11.40
CA SER A 75 -26.98 -29.18 -10.44
C SER A 75 -25.61 -28.56 -10.13
N GLU A 76 -25.59 -27.87 -9.01
CA GLU A 76 -24.51 -27.15 -8.35
C GLU A 76 -23.20 -27.96 -8.23
N ASP A 77 -23.30 -29.29 -8.22
CA ASP A 77 -22.22 -30.22 -7.90
C ASP A 77 -21.07 -30.25 -8.92
N GLU A 78 -21.34 -30.19 -10.22
CA GLU A 78 -20.28 -30.24 -11.23
C GLU A 78 -19.46 -28.94 -11.27
N ARG A 79 -20.14 -27.80 -11.17
CA ARG A 79 -19.48 -26.49 -11.10
C ARG A 79 -18.68 -26.34 -9.81
N ARG A 80 -19.23 -26.83 -8.69
CA ARG A 80 -18.55 -26.87 -7.39
C ARG A 80 -17.24 -27.67 -7.45
N LYS A 81 -17.21 -28.81 -8.15
CA LYS A 81 -15.99 -29.63 -8.30
C LYS A 81 -14.87 -28.87 -9.00
N GLN A 82 -15.15 -28.17 -10.10
CA GLN A 82 -14.14 -27.43 -10.85
C GLN A 82 -13.55 -26.25 -10.04
N GLN A 83 -14.41 -25.53 -9.32
CA GLN A 83 -13.97 -24.45 -8.43
C GLN A 83 -13.07 -24.98 -7.30
N LEU A 84 -13.48 -26.06 -6.62
CA LEU A 84 -12.69 -26.68 -5.57
C LEU A 84 -11.36 -27.23 -6.09
N GLN A 85 -11.31 -27.76 -7.31
CA GLN A 85 -10.06 -28.20 -7.95
C GLN A 85 -9.11 -27.02 -8.20
N SER A 86 -9.61 -25.89 -8.70
CA SER A 86 -8.81 -24.68 -8.89
C SER A 86 -8.23 -24.17 -7.57
N ILE A 87 -9.02 -24.15 -6.50
CA ILE A 87 -8.56 -23.72 -5.16
C ILE A 87 -7.57 -24.72 -4.58
N SER A 88 -7.84 -26.02 -4.72
CA SER A 88 -6.91 -27.08 -4.30
C SER A 88 -5.57 -26.93 -5.02
N ALA A 89 -5.57 -26.66 -6.33
CA ALA A 89 -4.35 -26.40 -7.09
C ALA A 89 -3.58 -25.19 -6.54
N SER A 90 -4.27 -24.11 -6.15
CA SER A 90 -3.64 -22.98 -5.46
C SER A 90 -2.98 -23.41 -4.13
N LEU A 91 -3.58 -24.35 -3.39
CA LEU A 91 -3.07 -24.85 -2.10
C LEU A 91 -2.12 -26.06 -2.20
N ALA A 92 -1.60 -26.37 -3.39
CA ALA A 92 -0.63 -27.45 -3.57
C ALA A 92 0.79 -27.05 -3.12
N SER A 93 1.50 -27.99 -2.47
CA SER A 93 2.91 -27.86 -2.07
C SER A 93 3.81 -28.74 -2.95
N LEU A 94 5.12 -28.49 -2.98
CA LEU A 94 6.06 -29.32 -3.76
C LEU A 94 6.17 -30.75 -3.20
N THR A 95 5.96 -30.91 -1.90
CA THR A 95 5.89 -32.21 -1.21
C THR A 95 4.60 -32.99 -1.46
N ARG A 96 3.57 -32.37 -2.07
CA ARG A 96 2.31 -33.03 -2.47
C ARG A 96 1.96 -32.61 -3.90
N GLU A 97 2.21 -33.49 -4.88
CA GLU A 97 1.89 -33.27 -6.30
C GLU A 97 0.43 -32.79 -6.56
N THR A 98 -0.47 -33.00 -5.60
CA THR A 98 -1.83 -32.45 -5.56
C THR A 98 -2.11 -31.70 -4.26
N GLY A 99 -2.83 -30.57 -4.31
CA GLY A 99 -3.26 -29.83 -3.12
C GLY A 99 -4.20 -30.63 -2.20
N PRO A 100 -4.49 -30.11 -0.99
CA PRO A 100 -5.30 -30.84 -0.01
C PRO A 100 -6.72 -31.07 -0.52
N LYS A 101 -7.39 -32.07 0.06
CA LYS A 101 -8.83 -32.24 -0.09
C LYS A 101 -9.52 -31.05 0.59
N VAL A 102 -10.13 -30.19 -0.21
CA VAL A 102 -10.85 -29.00 0.24
C VAL A 102 -12.36 -29.27 0.26
N VAL A 103 -13.03 -28.77 1.30
CA VAL A 103 -14.49 -28.82 1.42
C VAL A 103 -15.04 -27.41 1.61
N LYS A 104 -16.14 -27.07 0.94
CA LYS A 104 -16.80 -25.76 1.08
C LYS A 104 -17.68 -25.73 2.32
N GLY A 105 -17.57 -24.69 3.15
CA GLY A 105 -18.47 -24.42 4.29
C GLY A 105 -17.78 -24.42 5.65
N ASP A 106 -18.46 -23.92 6.68
CA ASP A 106 -17.92 -23.82 8.05
C ASP A 106 -17.85 -25.19 8.73
N PRO A 107 -16.69 -25.60 9.30
CA PRO A 107 -16.57 -26.84 10.07
C PRO A 107 -17.62 -27.00 11.19
N ALA A 108 -18.14 -25.89 11.73
CA ALA A 108 -19.12 -25.90 12.81
C ALA A 108 -20.59 -26.06 12.34
N ARG A 109 -20.87 -26.05 11.03
CA ARG A 109 -22.22 -26.36 10.51
C ARG A 109 -22.35 -27.89 10.35
N PRO A 110 -23.37 -28.53 10.95
CA PRO A 110 -23.57 -29.97 10.78
C PRO A 110 -23.84 -30.27 9.29
N SER A 111 -23.06 -31.16 8.71
CA SER A 111 -23.28 -31.62 7.33
C SER A 111 -24.61 -32.35 7.24
N SER A 112 -25.53 -31.86 6.40
CA SER A 112 -26.69 -32.64 5.99
C SER A 112 -26.23 -33.75 5.05
N GLU A 113 -26.15 -34.97 5.61
CA GLU A 113 -25.95 -36.30 5.01
C GLU A 113 -24.63 -36.63 4.28
N PRO A 114 -23.97 -37.75 4.64
CA PRO A 114 -22.95 -38.37 3.80
C PRO A 114 -23.62 -39.34 2.80
N ALA A 115 -23.50 -39.05 1.50
CA ALA A 115 -23.81 -40.03 0.46
C ALA A 115 -22.80 -41.20 0.55
N ARG A 116 -23.30 -42.40 0.91
CA ARG A 116 -22.55 -43.65 0.83
C ARG A 116 -22.25 -43.96 -0.63
N VAL A 117 -20.99 -43.86 -1.03
CA VAL A 117 -20.49 -44.47 -2.28
C VAL A 117 -19.87 -45.81 -1.92
N VAL A 118 -20.50 -46.90 -2.35
CA VAL A 118 -19.91 -48.24 -2.32
C VAL A 118 -19.08 -48.40 -3.59
N ALA A 119 -17.78 -48.62 -3.46
CA ALA A 119 -16.94 -49.06 -4.56
C ALA A 119 -15.96 -50.13 -4.06
N HIS A 120 -16.07 -51.34 -4.62
CA HIS A 120 -15.00 -52.33 -4.61
C HIS A 120 -13.99 -51.97 -5.71
N HIS A 121 -12.71 -51.79 -5.38
CA HIS A 121 -11.57 -52.41 -6.07
C HIS A 121 -10.20 -52.03 -5.47
N VAL A 122 -9.34 -53.05 -5.47
CA VAL A 122 -7.90 -53.19 -5.15
C VAL A 122 -7.06 -51.91 -5.08
N SER A 123 -6.41 -51.70 -3.93
CA SER A 123 -5.46 -50.62 -3.65
C SER A 123 -4.05 -50.91 -4.18
N PRO A 124 -3.37 -49.96 -4.84
CA PRO A 124 -1.95 -49.73 -4.58
C PRO A 124 -1.84 -48.99 -3.25
N THR A 125 -0.94 -49.44 -2.38
CA THR A 125 -0.68 -48.82 -1.07
C THR A 125 -0.03 -47.45 -1.27
N ILE A 126 -0.85 -46.41 -1.42
CA ILE A 126 -0.41 -45.02 -1.25
C ILE A 126 -0.17 -44.85 0.25
N THR A 127 1.07 -44.57 0.64
CA THR A 127 1.42 -44.21 2.01
C THR A 127 0.73 -42.87 2.32
N VAL A 128 -0.47 -42.93 2.88
CA VAL A 128 -1.22 -41.74 3.30
C VAL A 128 -0.52 -41.21 4.56
N SER A 129 0.15 -40.07 4.47
CA SER A 129 0.68 -39.39 5.66
C SER A 129 -0.50 -38.91 6.52
N ASP A 130 -0.36 -38.87 7.85
CA ASP A 130 -1.43 -38.39 8.74
C ASP A 130 -1.90 -36.97 8.40
N SER A 131 -0.99 -36.15 7.85
CA SER A 131 -1.30 -34.82 7.37
C SER A 131 -2.22 -34.80 6.12
N ALA A 132 -2.36 -35.90 5.39
CA ALA A 132 -3.27 -36.04 4.25
C ALA A 132 -4.70 -36.43 4.66
N LEU A 133 -4.92 -36.74 5.95
CA LEU A 133 -6.21 -37.10 6.52
C LEU A 133 -6.99 -35.88 7.07
N LYS A 134 -6.32 -34.75 7.34
CA LYS A 134 -6.98 -33.51 7.79
C LYS A 134 -7.55 -32.75 6.60
N PHE A 135 -8.84 -32.46 6.62
CA PHE A 135 -9.51 -31.58 5.65
C PHE A 135 -9.37 -30.13 6.08
N THR A 136 -8.98 -29.26 5.15
CA THR A 136 -9.03 -27.81 5.33
C THR A 136 -10.33 -27.29 4.72
N HIS A 137 -11.16 -26.63 5.52
CA HIS A 137 -12.39 -26.04 5.03
C HIS A 137 -12.12 -24.73 4.29
N VAL A 138 -12.70 -24.58 3.11
CA VAL A 138 -12.60 -23.36 2.32
C VAL A 138 -13.87 -22.54 2.49
N LEU A 139 -13.69 -21.34 3.02
CA LEU A 139 -14.71 -20.31 3.12
C LEU A 139 -14.55 -19.36 1.93
N TYR A 140 -15.25 -19.69 0.85
CA TYR A 140 -15.10 -19.04 -0.44
C TYR A 140 -16.07 -17.87 -0.63
N ASN A 141 -15.53 -16.70 -0.99
CA ASN A 141 -16.26 -15.47 -1.31
C ASN A 141 -17.40 -15.15 -0.34
N LEU A 142 -17.12 -15.27 0.96
CA LEU A 142 -18.10 -14.97 2.00
C LEU A 142 -18.59 -13.52 1.91
N SER A 143 -19.86 -13.32 2.26
CA SER A 143 -20.43 -11.99 2.42
C SER A 143 -19.80 -11.24 3.60
N PRO A 144 -19.86 -9.89 3.63
CA PRO A 144 -19.40 -9.13 4.79
C PRO A 144 -20.02 -9.60 6.11
N ALA A 145 -21.31 -9.94 6.14
CA ALA A 145 -21.97 -10.44 7.34
C ALA A 145 -21.37 -11.76 7.83
N GLU A 146 -21.15 -12.72 6.94
CA GLU A 146 -20.50 -13.98 7.29
C GLU A 146 -19.06 -13.75 7.75
N LEU A 147 -18.31 -12.84 7.11
CA LEU A 147 -16.95 -12.49 7.54
C LEU A 147 -16.92 -11.86 8.94
N TYR A 148 -17.92 -11.04 9.28
CA TYR A 148 -18.10 -10.55 10.65
C TYR A 148 -18.34 -11.69 11.64
N GLU A 149 -19.25 -12.62 11.35
CA GLU A 149 -19.50 -13.79 12.20
C GLU A 149 -18.22 -14.59 12.43
N GLN A 150 -17.45 -14.82 11.37
CA GLN A 150 -16.18 -15.55 11.43
C GLN A 150 -15.13 -14.80 12.26
N ALA A 151 -14.98 -13.48 12.05
CA ALA A 151 -14.03 -12.67 12.80
C ALA A 151 -14.39 -12.61 14.29
N ILE A 152 -15.63 -12.28 14.63
CA ILE A 152 -16.07 -12.11 16.03
C ILE A 152 -16.01 -13.44 16.79
N LYS A 153 -16.35 -14.56 16.15
CA LYS A 153 -16.39 -15.87 16.81
C LYS A 153 -15.01 -16.51 16.97
N TYR A 154 -14.09 -16.30 16.02
CA TYR A 154 -12.84 -17.07 15.95
C TYR A 154 -11.57 -16.24 16.02
N GLU A 155 -11.63 -14.92 15.80
CA GLU A 155 -10.46 -14.06 15.87
C GLU A 155 -10.46 -13.22 17.15
N LYS A 156 -9.56 -13.58 18.08
CA LYS A 156 -9.39 -12.82 19.30
C LYS A 156 -9.06 -11.36 19.00
N GLY A 157 -9.77 -10.47 19.69
CA GLY A 157 -9.70 -9.01 19.56
C GLY A 157 -10.21 -8.42 18.26
N SER A 158 -11.13 -9.13 17.60
CA SER A 158 -12.05 -8.51 16.65
C SER A 158 -13.31 -8.07 17.39
N PHE A 159 -13.78 -6.86 17.12
CA PHE A 159 -14.95 -6.25 17.77
C PHE A 159 -15.81 -5.49 16.79
N ILE A 160 -17.09 -5.30 17.12
CA ILE A 160 -17.96 -4.37 16.40
C ILE A 160 -17.96 -3.04 17.17
N THR A 161 -17.65 -1.95 16.48
CA THR A 161 -17.70 -0.59 17.05
C THR A 161 -19.14 -0.04 17.09
N SER A 162 -19.35 1.09 17.74
CA SER A 162 -20.67 1.75 17.82
C SER A 162 -21.23 2.15 16.45
N SER A 163 -20.36 2.34 15.45
CA SER A 163 -20.74 2.58 14.06
C SER A 163 -21.09 1.31 13.28
N GLY A 164 -20.84 0.13 13.84
CA GLY A 164 -21.01 -1.17 13.19
C GLY A 164 -19.77 -1.65 12.42
N ALA A 165 -18.67 -0.89 12.39
CA ALA A 165 -17.43 -1.31 11.73
C ALA A 165 -16.74 -2.47 12.51
N LEU A 166 -16.02 -3.33 11.80
CA LEU A 166 -15.20 -4.39 12.39
C LEU A 166 -13.83 -3.82 12.79
N ALA A 167 -13.61 -3.60 14.08
CA ALA A 167 -12.30 -3.21 14.61
C ALA A 167 -11.43 -4.44 14.89
N THR A 168 -10.15 -4.38 14.54
CA THR A 168 -9.17 -5.44 14.80
C THR A 168 -7.74 -4.91 14.92
N LEU A 169 -6.80 -5.80 15.26
CA LEU A 169 -5.38 -5.52 15.35
C LEU A 169 -4.57 -6.31 14.31
N SER A 170 -3.53 -5.68 13.77
CA SER A 170 -2.58 -6.28 12.84
C SER A 170 -1.33 -6.88 13.51
N GLY A 171 -1.34 -7.00 14.84
CA GLY A 171 -0.23 -7.57 15.61
C GLY A 171 0.97 -6.63 15.72
N ALA A 172 2.18 -7.19 15.77
CA ALA A 172 3.42 -6.41 15.99
C ALA A 172 3.72 -5.40 14.87
N LYS A 173 3.20 -5.63 13.66
CA LYS A 173 3.39 -4.77 12.49
C LYS A 173 2.11 -3.96 12.28
N THR A 174 2.19 -2.65 12.50
CA THR A 174 1.07 -1.69 12.32
C THR A 174 1.23 -0.83 11.07
N GLY A 175 2.11 -1.26 10.17
CA GLY A 175 2.51 -0.58 8.95
C GLY A 175 3.34 -1.52 8.09
N ARG A 176 3.78 -1.02 6.94
CA ARG A 176 4.53 -1.82 5.97
C ARG A 176 5.90 -2.22 6.50
N SER A 177 6.47 -3.30 5.95
CA SER A 177 7.83 -3.78 6.19
C SER A 177 8.68 -3.72 4.90
N PRO A 178 9.05 -2.52 4.38
CA PRO A 178 9.75 -2.39 3.09
C PRO A 178 11.08 -3.17 3.02
N LYS A 179 11.78 -3.29 4.15
CA LYS A 179 13.06 -4.01 4.25
C LYS A 179 12.90 -5.53 4.15
N ASP A 180 11.69 -6.04 4.30
CA ASP A 180 11.35 -7.46 4.25
C ASP A 180 10.63 -7.83 2.93
N LYS A 181 10.39 -6.87 2.03
CA LYS A 181 9.93 -7.13 0.65
C LYS A 181 11.03 -7.83 -0.14
N ARG A 182 10.70 -8.88 -0.89
CA ARG A 182 11.60 -9.60 -1.81
C ARG A 182 10.92 -9.81 -3.16
N VAL A 183 11.71 -9.79 -4.22
CA VAL A 183 11.24 -10.06 -5.59
C VAL A 183 12.18 -11.08 -6.22
N VAL A 184 11.62 -12.14 -6.80
CA VAL A 184 12.42 -13.16 -7.49
C VAL A 184 13.12 -12.54 -8.69
N ARG A 185 14.44 -12.69 -8.73
CA ARG A 185 15.28 -12.31 -9.86
C ARG A 185 15.52 -13.54 -10.74
N ASP A 186 14.89 -13.54 -11.90
CA ASP A 186 14.96 -14.59 -12.91
C ASP A 186 15.11 -13.97 -14.31
N GLU A 187 15.14 -14.80 -15.35
CA GLU A 187 15.28 -14.35 -16.75
C GLU A 187 14.19 -13.37 -17.19
N THR A 188 13.03 -13.36 -16.53
CA THR A 188 11.90 -12.45 -16.85
C THR A 188 11.97 -11.11 -16.15
N THR A 189 12.75 -11.01 -15.06
CA THR A 189 12.80 -9.82 -14.19
C THR A 189 14.17 -9.17 -14.13
N GLU A 190 15.25 -9.88 -14.48
CA GLU A 190 16.62 -9.38 -14.39
C GLU A 190 16.83 -8.07 -15.16
N ASP A 191 16.46 -8.03 -16.44
CA ASP A 191 16.63 -6.86 -17.30
C ASP A 191 15.47 -5.86 -17.21
N ASP A 192 14.31 -6.32 -16.75
CA ASP A 192 13.08 -5.51 -16.72
C ASP A 192 12.98 -4.64 -15.46
N LEU A 193 13.35 -5.18 -14.30
CA LEU A 193 13.12 -4.52 -13.01
C LEU A 193 14.24 -3.57 -12.64
N TRP A 194 13.89 -2.55 -11.86
CA TRP A 194 14.88 -1.70 -11.23
C TRP A 194 15.50 -2.43 -10.03
N TRP A 195 16.79 -2.72 -10.09
CA TRP A 195 17.56 -3.33 -9.02
C TRP A 195 18.60 -2.35 -8.43
N GLY A 196 19.09 -2.64 -7.23
CA GLY A 196 20.22 -1.95 -6.62
C GLY A 196 19.85 -0.73 -5.76
N LYS A 197 20.81 0.20 -5.61
CA LYS A 197 20.68 1.33 -4.67
C LYS A 197 19.50 2.23 -5.06
N GLY A 198 18.64 2.52 -4.07
CA GLY A 198 17.45 3.36 -4.26
C GLY A 198 16.21 2.59 -4.70
N SER A 199 16.37 1.37 -5.23
CA SER A 199 15.25 0.53 -5.63
C SER A 199 14.50 -0.06 -4.42
N PRO A 200 13.16 -0.17 -4.46
CA PRO A 200 12.39 -0.94 -3.49
C PRO A 200 12.48 -2.46 -3.71
N ASN A 201 13.03 -2.92 -4.83
CA ASN A 201 13.06 -4.32 -5.21
C ASN A 201 14.35 -4.95 -4.67
N ILE A 202 14.18 -5.77 -3.64
CA ILE A 202 15.28 -6.54 -3.04
C ILE A 202 15.23 -7.95 -3.63
N GLU A 203 16.32 -8.37 -4.24
CA GLU A 203 16.37 -9.65 -4.96
C GLU A 203 16.24 -10.88 -4.03
N MET A 204 15.80 -11.97 -4.64
CA MET A 204 15.66 -13.31 -4.05
C MET A 204 15.76 -14.34 -5.19
N ASP A 205 16.26 -15.54 -4.89
CA ASP A 205 16.22 -16.66 -5.84
C ASP A 205 14.90 -17.44 -5.78
N GLU A 206 14.55 -18.16 -6.85
CA GLU A 206 13.30 -18.92 -6.93
C GLU A 206 13.22 -20.03 -5.87
N HIS A 207 14.34 -20.69 -5.54
CA HIS A 207 14.36 -21.76 -4.56
C HIS A 207 13.90 -21.27 -3.18
N THR A 208 14.42 -20.12 -2.75
CA THR A 208 14.10 -19.46 -1.49
C THR A 208 12.63 -19.02 -1.48
N PHE A 209 12.12 -18.49 -2.60
CA PHE A 209 10.69 -18.20 -2.76
C PHE A 209 9.85 -19.46 -2.56
N LEU A 210 10.21 -20.58 -3.19
CA LEU A 210 9.49 -21.85 -3.07
C LEU A 210 9.49 -22.39 -1.64
N VAL A 211 10.59 -22.24 -0.90
CA VAL A 211 10.66 -22.59 0.53
C VAL A 211 9.66 -21.78 1.34
N ASN A 212 9.60 -20.46 1.17
CA ASN A 212 8.64 -19.62 1.89
C ASN A 212 7.19 -19.87 1.45
N ARG A 213 6.96 -20.09 0.15
CA ARG A 213 5.66 -20.50 -0.41
C ARG A 213 5.17 -21.80 0.21
N GLU A 214 6.02 -22.82 0.27
CA GLU A 214 5.68 -24.11 0.88
C GLU A 214 5.35 -23.94 2.38
N ARG A 215 6.14 -23.16 3.12
CA ARG A 215 5.83 -22.84 4.52
C ARG A 215 4.48 -22.15 4.69
N ALA A 216 4.15 -21.20 3.82
CA ALA A 216 2.87 -20.49 3.87
C ALA A 216 1.70 -21.43 3.56
N VAL A 217 1.83 -22.25 2.52
CA VAL A 217 0.81 -23.24 2.13
C VAL A 217 0.64 -24.32 3.20
N ASP A 218 1.72 -24.85 3.77
CA ASP A 218 1.66 -25.83 4.86
C ASP A 218 0.97 -25.26 6.08
N TYR A 219 1.28 -24.02 6.46
CA TYR A 219 0.60 -23.33 7.54
C TYR A 219 -0.90 -23.19 7.26
N LEU A 220 -1.28 -22.67 6.08
CA LEU A 220 -2.68 -22.51 5.68
C LEU A 220 -3.44 -23.84 5.68
N ASN A 221 -2.80 -24.91 5.19
CA ASN A 221 -3.37 -26.25 5.17
C ASN A 221 -3.45 -26.90 6.58
N SER A 222 -2.64 -26.44 7.53
CA SER A 222 -2.71 -26.90 8.93
C SER A 222 -3.92 -26.33 9.68
N LEU A 223 -4.51 -25.23 9.19
CA LEU A 223 -5.69 -24.60 9.79
C LEU A 223 -6.95 -25.45 9.55
N ASP A 224 -7.94 -25.29 10.43
CA ASP A 224 -9.24 -25.95 10.25
C ASP A 224 -10.01 -25.36 9.05
N LYS A 225 -9.77 -24.07 8.78
CA LYS A 225 -10.36 -23.34 7.67
C LYS A 225 -9.46 -22.23 7.14
N VAL A 226 -9.66 -21.88 5.88
CA VAL A 226 -9.03 -20.75 5.19
C VAL A 226 -10.11 -19.94 4.47
N PHE A 227 -9.84 -18.66 4.29
CA PHE A 227 -10.70 -17.75 3.53
C PHE A 227 -10.13 -17.58 2.14
N VAL A 228 -10.98 -17.71 1.13
CA VAL A 228 -10.58 -17.53 -0.27
C VAL A 228 -11.53 -16.54 -0.91
N ASN A 229 -10.98 -15.48 -1.48
CA ASN A 229 -11.75 -14.47 -2.21
C ASN A 229 -11.14 -14.20 -3.59
N ASP A 230 -11.95 -14.49 -4.61
CA ASP A 230 -11.69 -14.18 -6.01
C ASP A 230 -12.25 -12.79 -6.32
N GLN A 231 -11.39 -11.89 -6.81
CA GLN A 231 -11.68 -10.47 -7.02
C GLN A 231 -11.03 -9.96 -8.32
N PHE A 232 -11.37 -8.74 -8.74
CA PHE A 232 -10.69 -8.03 -9.82
C PHE A 232 -9.89 -6.83 -9.32
N LEU A 233 -8.85 -6.48 -10.08
CA LEU A 233 -8.22 -5.17 -10.07
C LEU A 233 -8.49 -4.45 -11.39
N ASN A 234 -8.42 -3.13 -11.37
CA ASN A 234 -8.59 -2.23 -12.50
C ASN A 234 -10.03 -2.18 -13.05
N TRP A 235 -10.69 -1.03 -12.92
CA TRP A 235 -12.06 -0.84 -13.38
C TRP A 235 -12.21 -0.84 -14.91
N ASP A 236 -11.13 -0.65 -15.66
CA ASP A 236 -11.13 -0.79 -17.13
C ASP A 236 -11.33 -2.26 -17.52
N PRO A 237 -12.49 -2.64 -18.11
CA PRO A 237 -12.80 -4.03 -18.42
C PRO A 237 -11.79 -4.73 -19.34
N GLN A 238 -11.10 -3.97 -20.21
CA GLN A 238 -10.10 -4.53 -21.13
C GLN A 238 -8.78 -4.87 -20.42
N ASN A 239 -8.53 -4.25 -19.27
CA ASN A 239 -7.28 -4.33 -18.53
C ASN A 239 -7.46 -4.86 -17.11
N ARG A 240 -8.60 -5.47 -16.82
CA ARG A 240 -8.87 -6.17 -15.56
C ARG A 240 -7.85 -7.27 -15.31
N ILE A 241 -7.48 -7.43 -14.04
CA ILE A 241 -6.62 -8.52 -13.56
C ILE A 241 -7.42 -9.34 -12.55
N LYS A 242 -7.50 -10.65 -12.75
CA LYS A 242 -8.14 -11.58 -11.81
C LYS A 242 -7.17 -11.92 -10.68
N VAL A 243 -7.57 -11.68 -9.45
CA VAL A 243 -6.75 -11.99 -8.28
C VAL A 243 -7.47 -12.97 -7.36
N ARG A 244 -6.74 -13.97 -6.87
CA ARG A 244 -7.18 -14.86 -5.81
C ARG A 244 -6.40 -14.55 -4.55
N ILE A 245 -7.10 -14.27 -3.47
CA ILE A 245 -6.48 -14.08 -2.17
C ILE A 245 -6.85 -15.27 -1.28
N VAL A 246 -5.85 -15.88 -0.69
CA VAL A 246 -5.99 -16.96 0.30
C VAL A 246 -5.46 -16.44 1.63
N SER A 247 -6.30 -16.35 2.66
CA SER A 247 -5.92 -15.80 3.95
C SER A 247 -6.31 -16.70 5.12
N ALA A 248 -5.50 -16.63 6.18
CA ALA A 248 -5.78 -17.30 7.46
C ALA A 248 -6.89 -16.60 8.28
N ARG A 249 -7.12 -15.31 8.06
CA ARG A 249 -8.07 -14.47 8.81
C ARG A 249 -9.23 -13.99 7.94
N ALA A 250 -10.43 -14.00 8.51
CA ALA A 250 -11.65 -13.38 7.99
C ALA A 250 -11.50 -11.88 7.80
N TYR A 251 -10.83 -11.17 8.73
CA TYR A 251 -10.62 -9.73 8.57
C TYR A 251 -9.79 -9.41 7.31
N HIS A 252 -8.77 -10.21 6.99
CA HIS A 252 -7.99 -10.04 5.75
C HIS A 252 -8.85 -10.27 4.51
N SER A 253 -9.78 -11.23 4.56
CA SER A 253 -10.74 -11.46 3.49
C SER A 253 -11.73 -10.28 3.36
N LEU A 254 -12.23 -9.71 4.46
CA LEU A 254 -13.10 -8.54 4.44
C LEU A 254 -12.36 -7.30 3.92
N PHE A 255 -11.11 -7.12 4.34
CA PHE A 255 -10.26 -6.05 3.83
C PHE A 255 -10.11 -6.15 2.30
N MET A 256 -9.78 -7.32 1.76
CA MET A 256 -9.65 -7.47 0.30
C MET A 256 -10.99 -7.42 -0.44
N HIS A 257 -12.10 -7.80 0.21
CA HIS A 257 -13.46 -7.55 -0.31
C HIS A 257 -13.75 -6.05 -0.44
N ASN A 258 -13.22 -5.22 0.46
CA ASN A 258 -13.35 -3.77 0.40
C ASN A 258 -12.39 -3.16 -0.63
N MET A 259 -11.13 -3.60 -0.66
CA MET A 259 -10.08 -2.97 -1.47
C MET A 259 -10.05 -3.41 -2.94
N CYS A 260 -10.56 -4.60 -3.27
CA CYS A 260 -10.65 -5.05 -4.66
C CYS A 260 -12.05 -4.85 -5.24
N ILE A 261 -12.15 -4.97 -6.57
CA ILE A 261 -13.41 -4.88 -7.29
C ILE A 261 -14.11 -6.23 -7.19
N ARG A 262 -15.31 -6.21 -6.61
CA ARG A 262 -16.11 -7.42 -6.37
C ARG A 262 -16.71 -7.93 -7.67
N PRO A 263 -16.44 -9.19 -8.05
CA PRO A 263 -17.09 -9.80 -9.22
C PRO A 263 -18.58 -10.01 -8.94
N THR A 264 -19.39 -9.90 -9.98
CA THR A 264 -20.80 -10.33 -9.95
C THR A 264 -20.90 -11.85 -9.75
N PRO A 265 -22.05 -12.38 -9.29
CA PRO A 265 -22.24 -13.83 -9.17
C PRO A 265 -21.89 -14.59 -10.46
N GLN A 266 -22.26 -14.06 -11.62
CA GLN A 266 -21.96 -14.65 -12.93
C GLN A 266 -20.46 -14.59 -13.26
N GLU A 267 -19.75 -13.50 -12.92
CA GLU A 267 -18.30 -13.43 -13.08
C GLU A 267 -17.58 -14.39 -12.13
N LEU A 268 -18.11 -14.64 -10.92
CA LEU A 268 -17.56 -15.64 -9.99
C LEU A 268 -17.74 -17.07 -10.50
N GLU A 269 -18.90 -17.38 -11.06
CA GLU A 269 -19.15 -18.67 -11.70
C GLU A 269 -18.17 -18.93 -12.85
N ASN A 270 -17.82 -17.87 -13.59
CA ASN A 270 -16.93 -17.93 -14.75
C ASN A 270 -15.50 -17.43 -14.46
N PHE A 271 -15.09 -17.35 -13.19
CA PHE A 271 -13.83 -16.71 -12.80
C PHE A 271 -12.60 -17.45 -13.37
N GLY A 272 -12.69 -18.79 -13.43
CA GLY A 272 -11.64 -19.65 -13.97
C GLY A 272 -10.35 -19.56 -13.15
N THR A 273 -9.20 -19.56 -13.85
CA THR A 273 -7.87 -19.43 -13.22
C THR A 273 -7.56 -17.96 -12.94
N PRO A 274 -7.12 -17.59 -11.73
CA PRO A 274 -6.68 -16.22 -11.43
C PRO A 274 -5.42 -15.85 -12.23
N ASP A 275 -5.27 -14.57 -12.55
CA ASP A 275 -4.04 -14.05 -13.15
C ASP A 275 -2.93 -13.91 -12.10
N PHE A 276 -3.27 -13.72 -10.82
CA PHE A 276 -2.30 -13.60 -9.73
C PHE A 276 -2.88 -14.14 -8.42
N THR A 277 -2.06 -14.80 -7.58
CA THR A 277 -2.49 -15.37 -6.30
C THR A 277 -1.69 -14.84 -5.12
N ILE A 278 -2.36 -14.48 -4.02
CA ILE A 278 -1.73 -14.13 -2.74
C ILE A 278 -1.96 -15.25 -1.73
N TYR A 279 -0.87 -15.68 -1.09
CA TYR A 279 -0.87 -16.55 0.09
C TYR A 279 -0.57 -15.71 1.33
N ASN A 280 -1.62 -15.25 2.01
CA ASN A 280 -1.48 -14.51 3.26
C ASN A 280 -1.48 -15.48 4.45
N ALA A 281 -0.28 -15.94 4.77
CA ALA A 281 0.07 -16.70 5.96
C ALA A 281 0.70 -15.79 7.03
N GLY A 282 0.30 -14.52 7.08
CA GLY A 282 0.92 -13.48 7.90
C GLY A 282 0.99 -13.74 9.41
N GLN A 283 0.13 -14.62 9.93
CA GLN A 283 0.17 -15.10 11.31
C GLN A 283 1.36 -16.03 11.61
N PHE A 284 1.98 -16.61 10.58
CA PHE A 284 3.10 -17.53 10.69
C PHE A 284 4.42 -16.85 10.30
N PRO A 285 5.48 -16.94 11.13
CA PRO A 285 6.74 -16.26 10.85
C PRO A 285 7.52 -16.92 9.70
N CYS A 286 8.24 -16.11 8.93
CA CYS A 286 9.26 -16.64 8.02
C CYS A 286 10.45 -17.17 8.83
N ASN A 287 11.22 -18.09 8.23
CA ASN A 287 12.43 -18.60 8.85
C ASN A 287 13.58 -17.63 8.57
N ARG A 288 14.07 -16.93 9.60
CA ARG A 288 15.20 -15.99 9.49
C ARG A 288 16.52 -16.60 8.99
N TYR A 289 16.63 -17.93 9.01
CA TYR A 289 17.81 -18.65 8.53
C TYR A 289 17.69 -19.07 7.06
N THR A 290 16.51 -18.90 6.45
CA THR A 290 16.35 -19.04 5.00
C THR A 290 17.12 -17.91 4.31
N HIS A 291 17.74 -18.21 3.16
CA HIS A 291 18.52 -17.26 2.38
C HIS A 291 17.69 -15.98 2.08
N TYR A 292 18.35 -14.84 1.89
CA TYR A 292 17.72 -13.51 1.72
C TYR A 292 16.87 -12.97 2.90
N MET A 293 16.50 -13.76 3.91
CA MET A 293 15.66 -13.31 5.02
C MET A 293 16.46 -12.49 6.04
N THR A 294 15.89 -11.36 6.47
CA THR A 294 16.52 -10.42 7.41
C THR A 294 15.79 -10.31 8.74
N SER A 295 14.58 -10.87 8.84
CA SER A 295 13.75 -10.85 10.03
C SER A 295 12.84 -12.10 10.06
N SER A 296 11.84 -12.13 10.94
CA SER A 296 10.76 -13.13 10.94
C SER A 296 9.59 -12.74 10.02
N THR A 297 9.72 -11.64 9.28
CA THR A 297 8.74 -11.15 8.31
C THR A 297 9.31 -11.33 6.90
N SER A 298 8.48 -11.72 5.94
CA SER A 298 8.82 -11.59 4.51
C SER A 298 7.58 -11.38 3.65
N ILE A 299 7.77 -10.60 2.59
CA ILE A 299 6.76 -10.27 1.59
C ILE A 299 7.37 -10.57 0.23
N ASP A 300 7.17 -11.78 -0.26
CA ASP A 300 7.86 -12.29 -1.44
C ASP A 300 6.96 -12.22 -2.66
N LEU A 301 7.47 -11.69 -3.77
CA LEU A 301 6.79 -11.65 -5.07
C LEU A 301 7.56 -12.49 -6.09
N ASN A 302 6.84 -13.38 -6.79
CA ASN A 302 7.35 -14.06 -7.98
C ASN A 302 6.44 -13.74 -9.17
N LEU A 303 6.96 -12.93 -10.10
CA LEU A 303 6.19 -12.43 -11.25
C LEU A 303 6.03 -13.50 -12.34
N ALA A 304 7.00 -14.38 -12.54
CA ALA A 304 6.91 -15.49 -13.49
C ALA A 304 5.83 -16.50 -13.07
N ARG A 305 5.77 -16.82 -11.77
CA ARG A 305 4.75 -17.69 -11.17
C ARG A 305 3.42 -17.01 -10.93
N ARG A 306 3.40 -15.67 -10.92
CA ARG A 306 2.24 -14.83 -10.60
C ARG A 306 1.71 -15.08 -9.19
N GLU A 307 2.63 -15.17 -8.25
CA GLU A 307 2.35 -15.51 -6.85
C GLU A 307 2.99 -14.48 -5.91
N MET A 308 2.33 -14.24 -4.77
CA MET A 308 2.85 -13.48 -3.66
C MET A 308 2.66 -14.24 -2.36
N VAL A 309 3.66 -14.21 -1.49
CA VAL A 309 3.65 -14.88 -0.17
C VAL A 309 3.88 -13.85 0.92
N ILE A 310 3.04 -13.87 1.94
CA ILE A 310 3.17 -13.00 3.13
C ILE A 310 3.33 -13.87 4.36
N LEU A 311 4.44 -13.66 5.08
CA LEU A 311 4.77 -14.33 6.34
C LEU A 311 5.17 -13.30 7.40
N GLY A 312 4.77 -13.54 8.66
CA GLY A 312 5.23 -12.80 9.83
C GLY A 312 4.80 -11.34 9.90
N THR A 313 3.73 -10.96 9.21
CA THR A 313 3.06 -9.67 9.32
C THR A 313 1.57 -9.84 9.07
N GLN A 314 0.72 -9.26 9.93
CA GLN A 314 -0.73 -9.29 9.72
C GLN A 314 -1.26 -7.93 9.28
N TYR A 315 -0.39 -6.99 8.91
CA TYR A 315 -0.79 -5.69 8.37
C TYR A 315 -1.42 -5.84 7.00
N ALA A 316 -2.70 -5.46 6.87
CA ALA A 316 -3.46 -5.70 5.63
C ALA A 316 -2.92 -4.92 4.42
N GLY A 317 -2.29 -3.77 4.66
CA GLY A 317 -1.69 -2.94 3.61
C GLY A 317 -0.62 -3.66 2.78
N GLU A 318 -0.02 -4.75 3.28
CA GLU A 318 0.91 -5.57 2.48
C GLU A 318 0.20 -6.23 1.29
N MET A 319 -1.02 -6.75 1.46
CA MET A 319 -1.79 -7.35 0.35
C MET A 319 -2.13 -6.29 -0.71
N LYS A 320 -2.63 -5.13 -0.28
CA LYS A 320 -2.96 -4.00 -1.16
C LYS A 320 -1.72 -3.57 -1.97
N LYS A 321 -0.64 -3.20 -1.29
CA LYS A 321 0.56 -2.66 -1.94
C LYS A 321 1.38 -3.70 -2.69
N GLY A 322 1.25 -4.98 -2.34
CA GLY A 322 1.76 -6.10 -3.14
C GLY A 322 1.09 -6.17 -4.51
N LEU A 323 -0.24 -6.15 -4.55
CA LEU A 323 -0.99 -6.08 -5.82
C LEU A 323 -0.70 -4.80 -6.61
N PHE A 324 -0.54 -3.67 -5.92
CA PHE A 324 -0.15 -2.44 -6.58
C PHE A 324 1.24 -2.52 -7.23
N SER A 325 2.20 -3.18 -6.57
CA SER A 325 3.51 -3.48 -7.16
C SER A 325 3.36 -4.34 -8.42
N VAL A 326 2.47 -5.35 -8.42
CA VAL A 326 2.14 -6.15 -9.60
C VAL A 326 1.57 -5.28 -10.73
N MET A 327 0.67 -4.34 -10.42
CA MET A 327 0.13 -3.39 -11.40
C MET A 327 1.23 -2.47 -11.97
N HIS A 328 2.18 -2.04 -11.13
CA HIS A 328 3.35 -1.27 -11.55
C HIS A 328 4.30 -2.03 -12.49
N TYR A 329 4.21 -3.36 -12.56
CA TYR A 329 4.92 -4.19 -13.54
C TYR A 329 4.07 -4.48 -14.79
N LEU A 330 2.85 -4.98 -14.60
CA LEU A 330 1.99 -5.44 -15.69
C LEU A 330 1.49 -4.30 -16.60
N MET A 331 1.09 -3.16 -16.02
CA MET A 331 0.48 -2.07 -16.77
C MET A 331 1.49 -1.39 -17.72
N PRO A 332 2.71 -1.04 -17.30
CA PRO A 332 3.68 -0.48 -18.22
C PRO A 332 4.08 -1.42 -19.36
N LYS A 333 4.10 -2.74 -19.13
CA LYS A 333 4.32 -3.73 -20.22
C LYS A 333 3.21 -3.69 -21.27
N ARG A 334 2.01 -3.25 -20.89
CA ARG A 334 0.87 -2.98 -21.78
C ARG A 334 0.78 -1.53 -22.27
N GLN A 335 1.84 -0.72 -22.08
CA GLN A 335 1.85 0.73 -22.38
C GLN A 335 0.78 1.54 -21.61
N ILE A 336 0.38 1.05 -20.44
CA ILE A 336 -0.56 1.72 -19.52
C ILE A 336 0.24 2.26 -18.34
N LEU A 337 0.04 3.54 -18.03
CA LEU A 337 0.76 4.18 -16.94
C LEU A 337 0.05 3.93 -15.61
N SER A 338 0.64 3.11 -14.74
CA SER A 338 0.22 2.91 -13.35
C SER A 338 0.75 4.03 -12.44
N LEU A 339 -0.09 4.57 -11.56
CA LEU A 339 0.16 5.79 -10.79
C LEU A 339 -0.25 5.63 -9.32
N HIS A 340 0.56 6.20 -8.42
CA HIS A 340 0.20 6.38 -7.01
C HIS A 340 -0.40 7.79 -6.85
N SER A 341 -1.71 7.90 -6.98
CA SER A 341 -2.41 9.17 -7.09
C SER A 341 -3.82 9.10 -6.51
N GLY A 342 -4.34 10.21 -6.03
CA GLY A 342 -5.78 10.43 -5.92
C GLY A 342 -6.30 10.88 -7.28
N CYS A 343 -7.56 10.61 -7.59
CA CYS A 343 -8.17 11.02 -8.84
C CYS A 343 -9.63 11.41 -8.63
N ASN A 344 -10.01 12.57 -9.17
CA ASN A 344 -11.40 12.99 -9.22
C ASN A 344 -11.77 13.61 -10.57
N MET A 345 -13.06 13.74 -10.80
CA MET A 345 -13.64 14.23 -12.05
C MET A 345 -14.70 15.29 -11.74
N GLY A 346 -14.60 16.45 -12.37
CA GLY A 346 -15.63 17.48 -12.28
C GLY A 346 -16.92 17.06 -12.96
N LYS A 347 -18.01 17.80 -12.71
CA LYS A 347 -19.33 17.50 -13.30
C LYS A 347 -19.32 17.58 -14.83
N GLU A 348 -18.45 18.43 -15.39
CA GLU A 348 -18.23 18.58 -16.84
C GLU A 348 -17.21 17.57 -17.40
N GLY A 349 -16.78 16.59 -16.59
CA GLY A 349 -15.88 15.52 -17.02
C GLY A 349 -14.39 15.86 -17.06
N ASP A 350 -13.97 17.01 -16.50
CA ASP A 350 -12.55 17.35 -16.35
C ASP A 350 -11.91 16.52 -15.24
N VAL A 351 -10.81 15.83 -15.55
CA VAL A 351 -10.15 14.92 -14.60
C VAL A 351 -8.88 15.55 -14.02
N ALA A 352 -8.63 15.33 -12.73
CA ALA A 352 -7.42 15.75 -12.03
C ALA A 352 -6.77 14.57 -11.28
N LEU A 353 -5.45 14.44 -11.42
CA LEU A 353 -4.61 13.50 -10.67
C LEU A 353 -3.86 14.24 -9.56
N PHE A 354 -3.82 13.65 -8.37
CA PHE A 354 -3.17 14.20 -7.18
C PHE A 354 -2.08 13.25 -6.70
N PHE A 355 -0.81 13.60 -6.92
CA PHE A 355 0.34 12.83 -6.46
C PHE A 355 0.82 13.33 -5.11
N GLY A 356 1.20 12.43 -4.22
CA GLY A 356 1.70 12.80 -2.91
C GLY A 356 1.85 11.60 -1.99
N LEU A 357 2.81 11.66 -1.07
CA LEU A 357 2.96 10.63 -0.03
C LEU A 357 1.84 10.71 1.00
N SER A 358 1.77 9.72 1.90
CA SER A 358 0.87 9.80 3.05
C SER A 358 1.02 11.14 3.80
N GLY A 359 -0.11 11.78 4.14
CA GLY A 359 -0.14 13.01 4.93
C GLY A 359 0.05 14.31 4.16
N THR A 360 0.30 14.28 2.85
CA THR A 360 0.44 15.48 2.01
C THR A 360 -0.89 16.08 1.53
N GLY A 361 -2.03 15.45 1.87
CA GLY A 361 -3.37 15.92 1.51
C GLY A 361 -4.00 15.23 0.29
N LYS A 362 -3.39 14.17 -0.26
CA LYS A 362 -3.90 13.42 -1.42
C LYS A 362 -5.39 13.03 -1.28
N THR A 363 -5.72 12.23 -0.26
CA THR A 363 -7.10 11.80 0.02
C THR A 363 -8.02 12.99 0.31
N THR A 364 -7.57 13.95 1.11
CA THR A 364 -8.37 15.13 1.49
C THR A 364 -8.72 16.04 0.31
N LEU A 365 -7.83 16.15 -0.67
CA LEU A 365 -8.02 17.00 -1.87
C LEU A 365 -8.69 16.24 -3.02
N SER A 366 -8.52 14.91 -3.11
CA SER A 366 -9.27 14.10 -4.08
C SER A 366 -10.73 13.95 -3.70
N THR A 367 -11.04 13.88 -2.40
CA THR A 367 -12.41 13.78 -1.86
C THR A 367 -13.03 15.17 -1.72
N ASP A 368 -13.31 15.80 -2.85
CA ASP A 368 -14.01 17.08 -2.94
C ASP A 368 -15.50 16.83 -3.19
N HIS A 369 -16.37 17.36 -2.32
CA HIS A 369 -17.83 17.26 -2.44
C HIS A 369 -18.40 17.77 -3.77
N ASN A 370 -17.69 18.65 -4.49
CA ASN A 370 -18.13 19.18 -5.78
C ASN A 370 -17.73 18.32 -6.98
N ARG A 371 -16.92 17.28 -6.77
CA ARG A 371 -16.33 16.45 -7.82
C ARG A 371 -16.62 14.99 -7.53
N TYR A 372 -16.65 14.17 -8.56
CA TYR A 372 -16.81 12.74 -8.41
C TYR A 372 -15.46 12.09 -8.09
N LEU A 373 -15.40 11.31 -7.00
CA LEU A 373 -14.20 10.54 -6.65
C LEU A 373 -14.06 9.36 -7.63
N ILE A 374 -12.89 9.21 -8.26
CA ILE A 374 -12.54 8.02 -9.05
C ILE A 374 -11.82 7.01 -8.15
N GLY A 375 -10.88 7.47 -7.34
CA GLY A 375 -10.20 6.70 -6.30
C GLY A 375 -9.23 7.58 -5.53
N ASP A 376 -8.79 7.14 -4.35
CA ASP A 376 -7.97 7.94 -3.45
C ASP A 376 -6.46 7.68 -3.56
N ASP A 377 -6.05 6.56 -4.18
CA ASP A 377 -4.66 6.09 -4.03
C ASP A 377 -4.00 5.46 -5.27
N GLU A 378 -4.69 4.61 -6.05
CA GLU A 378 -4.05 3.81 -7.12
C GLU A 378 -4.82 3.85 -8.45
N HIS A 379 -4.18 4.34 -9.52
CA HIS A 379 -4.83 4.51 -10.84
C HIS A 379 -3.99 4.00 -12.00
N CYS A 380 -4.66 3.74 -13.11
CA CYS A 380 -4.06 3.51 -14.42
C CYS A 380 -4.49 4.61 -15.40
N TRP A 381 -3.58 5.09 -16.23
CA TRP A 381 -3.87 5.96 -17.37
C TRP A 381 -3.56 5.22 -18.68
N SER A 382 -4.61 4.70 -19.30
CA SER A 382 -4.58 3.99 -20.58
C SER A 382 -4.80 4.94 -21.75
N ASP A 383 -4.96 4.42 -22.97
CA ASP A 383 -5.35 5.25 -24.12
C ASP A 383 -6.83 5.66 -24.11
N ASN A 384 -7.64 5.08 -23.23
CA ASN A 384 -9.07 5.38 -23.12
C ASN A 384 -9.42 6.35 -21.98
N GLY A 385 -8.46 6.66 -21.09
CA GLY A 385 -8.70 7.51 -19.93
C GLY A 385 -8.02 6.98 -18.68
N VAL A 386 -8.59 7.32 -17.52
CA VAL A 386 -8.11 6.87 -16.21
C VAL A 386 -9.08 5.87 -15.61
N SER A 387 -8.54 4.83 -14.97
CA SER A 387 -9.30 3.86 -14.19
C SER A 387 -8.69 3.69 -12.80
N ASN A 388 -9.54 3.53 -11.79
CA ASN A 388 -9.11 3.11 -10.47
C ASN A 388 -8.64 1.64 -10.52
N ILE A 389 -7.59 1.30 -9.79
CA ILE A 389 -7.12 -0.08 -9.61
C ILE A 389 -7.99 -0.80 -8.56
N GLU A 390 -8.48 -0.06 -7.57
CA GLU A 390 -9.10 -0.55 -6.34
C GLU A 390 -10.63 -0.49 -6.38
N GLY A 391 -11.30 -1.26 -5.53
CA GLY A 391 -12.75 -1.22 -5.27
C GLY A 391 -13.16 -0.51 -3.97
N GLY A 392 -12.22 0.15 -3.30
CA GLY A 392 -12.43 0.82 -2.02
C GLY A 392 -11.33 1.81 -1.67
N CYS A 393 -11.39 2.33 -0.45
CA CYS A 393 -10.41 3.26 0.11
C CYS A 393 -9.84 2.71 1.41
N TYR A 394 -8.59 3.05 1.71
CA TYR A 394 -7.88 2.64 2.92
C TYR A 394 -7.35 3.87 3.67
N ALA A 395 -8.28 4.66 4.20
CA ALA A 395 -8.03 5.96 4.79
C ALA A 395 -7.30 5.87 6.14
N LYS A 396 -6.48 6.87 6.45
CA LYS A 396 -5.97 7.09 7.81
C LYS A 396 -7.09 7.63 8.69
N CYS A 397 -7.15 7.14 9.92
CA CYS A 397 -8.19 7.51 10.89
C CYS A 397 -7.68 8.38 12.03
N ILE A 398 -6.37 8.62 12.10
CA ILE A 398 -5.81 9.41 13.19
C ILE A 398 -6.29 10.86 13.11
N ASP A 399 -6.77 11.37 14.24
CA ASP A 399 -7.38 12.69 14.40
C ASP A 399 -8.60 12.95 13.47
N LEU A 400 -9.24 11.87 12.98
CA LEU A 400 -10.43 11.95 12.14
C LEU A 400 -11.59 12.60 12.93
N SER A 401 -12.22 13.60 12.31
CA SER A 401 -13.40 14.26 12.87
C SER A 401 -14.46 14.45 11.79
N ARG A 402 -15.73 14.38 12.20
CA ARG A 402 -16.88 14.51 11.29
C ARG A 402 -16.92 15.87 10.60
N GLU A 403 -16.48 16.93 11.29
CA GLU A 403 -16.50 18.30 10.80
C GLU A 403 -15.48 18.52 9.67
N LYS A 404 -14.31 17.89 9.79
CA LYS A 404 -13.22 18.05 8.82
C LYS A 404 -13.39 17.13 7.61
N GLU A 405 -13.81 15.89 7.84
CA GLU A 405 -13.84 14.82 6.84
C GLU A 405 -15.15 14.02 6.93
N PRO A 406 -16.32 14.64 6.66
CA PRO A 406 -17.63 14.01 6.86
C PRO A 406 -17.85 12.77 6.01
N ASP A 407 -17.35 12.73 4.77
CA ASP A 407 -17.56 11.59 3.87
C ASP A 407 -16.81 10.34 4.35
N ILE A 408 -15.56 10.51 4.80
CA ILE A 408 -14.78 9.42 5.40
C ILE A 408 -15.41 8.97 6.71
N TRP A 409 -15.82 9.93 7.57
CA TRP A 409 -16.51 9.62 8.83
C TRP A 409 -17.77 8.77 8.59
N ASN A 410 -18.62 9.17 7.64
CA ASN A 410 -19.87 8.49 7.32
C ASN A 410 -19.66 7.15 6.59
N ALA A 411 -18.49 6.97 5.96
CA ALA A 411 -18.12 5.68 5.38
C ALA A 411 -17.81 4.64 6.45
N ILE A 412 -17.41 5.04 7.67
CA ILE A 412 -17.12 4.09 8.75
C ILE A 412 -18.44 3.58 9.36
N LYS A 413 -18.91 2.45 8.83
CA LYS A 413 -20.12 1.75 9.24
C LYS A 413 -19.98 0.23 9.04
N PHE A 414 -21.04 -0.55 9.28
CA PHE A 414 -21.08 -1.98 8.93
C PHE A 414 -20.50 -2.26 7.54
N GLY A 415 -19.60 -3.24 7.43
CA GLY A 415 -18.79 -3.54 6.25
C GLY A 415 -17.38 -2.93 6.28
N THR A 416 -17.15 -1.88 7.08
CA THR A 416 -15.82 -1.26 7.22
C THR A 416 -14.92 -2.07 8.15
N VAL A 417 -13.64 -2.17 7.80
CA VAL A 417 -12.59 -2.65 8.72
C VAL A 417 -11.89 -1.45 9.34
N LEU A 418 -11.86 -1.37 10.66
CA LEU A 418 -10.99 -0.47 11.41
C LEU A 418 -9.77 -1.24 11.90
N GLU A 419 -8.58 -0.79 11.53
CA GLU A 419 -7.34 -1.46 11.87
C GLU A 419 -6.54 -0.62 12.87
N ASN A 420 -6.19 -1.23 14.00
CA ASN A 420 -5.36 -0.67 15.06
C ASN A 420 -5.94 0.56 15.80
N VAL A 421 -7.24 0.81 15.68
CA VAL A 421 -7.93 1.86 16.46
C VAL A 421 -8.12 1.44 17.92
N VAL A 422 -8.25 2.45 18.78
CA VAL A 422 -8.66 2.29 20.18
C VAL A 422 -10.10 2.78 20.31
N PHE A 423 -10.90 2.08 21.12
CA PHE A 423 -12.30 2.40 21.33
C PHE A 423 -12.72 2.04 22.76
N ASP A 424 -13.79 2.64 23.26
CA ASP A 424 -14.33 2.33 24.58
C ASP A 424 -14.98 0.94 24.61
N GLU A 425 -14.60 0.08 25.57
CA GLU A 425 -15.02 -1.31 25.61
C GLU A 425 -16.53 -1.49 25.83
N HIS A 426 -17.19 -0.51 26.47
CA HIS A 426 -18.61 -0.56 26.80
C HIS A 426 -19.47 0.13 25.72
N THR A 427 -19.18 1.40 25.42
CA THR A 427 -19.95 2.18 24.43
C THR A 427 -19.60 1.80 23.00
N ARG A 428 -18.43 1.19 22.78
CA ARG A 428 -17.87 0.84 21.47
C ARG A 428 -17.53 2.04 20.60
N GLU A 429 -17.52 3.25 21.17
CA GLU A 429 -17.12 4.47 20.47
C GLU A 429 -15.61 4.53 20.26
N VAL A 430 -15.19 4.85 19.04
CA VAL A 430 -13.78 4.92 18.65
C VAL A 430 -13.18 6.25 19.08
N ASP A 431 -12.02 6.21 19.72
CA ASP A 431 -11.20 7.38 19.97
C ASP A 431 -10.17 7.52 18.84
N TYR A 432 -10.50 8.36 17.86
CA TYR A 432 -9.62 8.61 16.72
C TYR A 432 -8.37 9.44 17.07
N SER A 433 -8.29 10.02 18.26
CA SER A 433 -7.11 10.77 18.72
C SER A 433 -6.08 9.88 19.43
N ASP A 434 -6.46 8.67 19.83
CA ASP A 434 -5.60 7.75 20.55
C ASP A 434 -4.57 7.08 19.62
N LYS A 435 -3.30 7.24 19.99
CA LYS A 435 -2.10 6.78 19.25
C LYS A 435 -1.34 5.68 19.98
N SER A 436 -1.88 5.17 21.09
CA SER A 436 -1.21 4.23 21.99
C SER A 436 -0.81 2.92 21.30
N VAL A 437 -1.58 2.49 20.29
CA VAL A 437 -1.22 1.36 19.43
C VAL A 437 -0.30 1.83 18.29
N THR A 438 -0.72 2.85 17.54
CA THR A 438 0.03 3.41 16.41
C THR A 438 -0.57 4.73 15.96
N GLU A 439 0.22 5.59 15.30
CA GLU A 439 -0.32 6.75 14.56
C GLU A 439 -0.89 6.35 13.18
N ASN A 440 -0.62 5.13 12.71
CA ASN A 440 -1.12 4.61 11.44
C ASN A 440 -2.43 3.83 11.61
N THR A 441 -3.39 4.39 12.35
CA THR A 441 -4.75 3.82 12.44
C THR A 441 -5.47 3.98 11.11
N ARG A 442 -6.30 2.99 10.74
CA ARG A 442 -6.88 2.92 9.38
C ARG A 442 -8.34 2.48 9.34
N ALA A 443 -9.03 2.90 8.29
CA ALA A 443 -10.34 2.40 7.88
C ALA A 443 -10.28 1.91 6.43
N ALA A 444 -10.66 0.65 6.19
CA ALA A 444 -10.85 0.10 4.86
C ALA A 444 -12.35 -0.07 4.59
N TYR A 445 -12.87 0.62 3.58
CA TYR A 445 -14.28 0.57 3.20
C TYR A 445 -14.48 0.52 1.68
N PRO A 446 -15.57 -0.10 1.18
CA PRO A 446 -15.91 -0.10 -0.23
C PRO A 446 -16.11 1.32 -0.78
N ILE A 447 -15.78 1.52 -2.05
CA ILE A 447 -15.83 2.83 -2.70
C ILE A 447 -17.26 3.41 -2.72
N GLU A 448 -18.28 2.55 -2.72
CA GLU A 448 -19.70 2.89 -2.68
C GLU A 448 -20.12 3.55 -1.36
N TYR A 449 -19.27 3.54 -0.34
CA TYR A 449 -19.55 4.24 0.91
C TYR A 449 -19.30 5.74 0.81
N ILE A 450 -18.57 6.18 -0.21
CA ILE A 450 -18.38 7.59 -0.55
C ILE A 450 -19.52 8.04 -1.48
N PRO A 451 -20.41 8.96 -1.05
CA PRO A 451 -21.63 9.30 -1.80
C PRO A 451 -21.40 9.85 -3.21
N ASN A 452 -20.31 10.59 -3.43
CA ASN A 452 -19.91 11.16 -4.71
C ASN A 452 -18.90 10.28 -5.48
N ALA A 453 -18.71 9.01 -5.11
CA ALA A 453 -17.89 8.11 -5.92
C ALA A 453 -18.51 7.88 -7.30
N LYS A 454 -17.68 7.89 -8.34
CA LYS A 454 -18.10 7.54 -9.70
C LYS A 454 -18.07 6.02 -9.86
N ILE A 455 -19.22 5.41 -10.12
CA ILE A 455 -19.31 3.98 -10.46
C ILE A 455 -19.78 3.83 -11.92
N PRO A 456 -19.12 3.02 -12.78
CA PRO A 456 -17.78 2.44 -12.59
C PRO A 456 -16.71 3.53 -12.43
N CYS A 457 -15.63 3.23 -11.70
CA CYS A 457 -14.51 4.13 -11.39
C CYS A 457 -13.56 4.34 -12.57
N VAL A 458 -14.11 4.80 -13.69
CA VAL A 458 -13.41 5.16 -14.92
C VAL A 458 -13.77 6.59 -15.31
N ALA A 459 -12.80 7.30 -15.89
CA ALA A 459 -12.94 8.69 -16.30
C ALA A 459 -12.14 8.98 -17.58
N SER A 460 -12.36 10.17 -18.15
CA SER A 460 -11.65 10.65 -19.33
C SER A 460 -10.17 10.98 -19.02
N HIS A 461 -9.45 11.55 -19.99
CA HIS A 461 -8.06 11.95 -19.78
C HIS A 461 -7.92 13.12 -18.79
N PRO A 462 -6.93 13.08 -17.87
CA PRO A 462 -6.59 14.18 -16.98
C PRO A 462 -6.31 15.48 -17.74
N LYS A 463 -6.90 16.58 -17.29
CA LYS A 463 -6.50 17.93 -17.67
C LYS A 463 -5.44 18.50 -16.73
N ASN A 464 -5.41 18.02 -15.48
CA ASN A 464 -4.51 18.49 -14.44
C ASN A 464 -3.75 17.34 -13.79
N VAL A 465 -2.44 17.50 -13.66
CA VAL A 465 -1.53 16.63 -12.90
C VAL A 465 -0.95 17.47 -11.77
N ILE A 466 -1.34 17.17 -10.54
CA ILE A 466 -1.03 17.99 -9.36
C ILE A 466 -0.07 17.21 -8.46
N LEU A 467 1.13 17.74 -8.26
CA LEU A 467 2.16 17.19 -7.39
C LEU A 467 2.09 17.90 -6.03
N LEU A 468 1.71 17.17 -4.98
CA LEU A 468 1.60 17.70 -3.62
C LEU A 468 2.91 17.50 -2.87
N ALA A 469 3.47 18.60 -2.36
CA ALA A 469 4.65 18.58 -1.50
C ALA A 469 4.32 19.17 -0.13
N CYS A 470 4.57 18.43 0.95
CA CYS A 470 4.50 18.98 2.30
C CYS A 470 5.86 19.60 2.65
N ASP A 471 6.13 20.83 2.19
CA ASP A 471 7.42 21.47 2.40
C ASP A 471 7.55 22.05 3.82
N ALA A 472 8.23 21.34 4.72
CA ALA A 472 8.52 21.81 6.07
C ALA A 472 9.72 22.77 6.14
N PHE A 473 10.42 23.00 5.03
CA PHE A 473 11.45 24.04 4.93
C PHE A 473 10.82 25.42 4.67
N GLY A 474 9.59 25.48 4.17
CA GLY A 474 8.83 26.73 4.02
C GLY A 474 9.33 27.63 2.89
N VAL A 475 9.93 27.05 1.85
CA VAL A 475 10.54 27.77 0.73
C VAL A 475 9.85 27.54 -0.61
N LEU A 476 9.06 26.46 -0.74
CA LEU A 476 8.28 26.22 -1.95
C LEU A 476 7.02 27.11 -2.00
N PRO A 477 6.69 27.67 -3.18
CA PRO A 477 5.46 28.43 -3.40
C PRO A 477 4.21 27.61 -3.08
N PRO A 478 3.10 28.25 -2.63
CA PRO A 478 1.82 27.57 -2.46
C PRO A 478 1.34 26.85 -3.71
N VAL A 479 1.61 27.42 -4.89
CA VAL A 479 1.33 26.81 -6.20
C VAL A 479 2.33 27.27 -7.24
N SER A 480 2.72 26.36 -8.12
CA SER A 480 3.52 26.65 -9.31
C SER A 480 2.98 25.89 -10.52
N LYS A 481 2.96 26.56 -11.67
CA LYS A 481 2.74 25.91 -12.96
C LYS A 481 4.07 25.29 -13.42
N LEU A 482 4.03 24.05 -13.86
CA LEU A 482 5.23 23.31 -14.27
C LEU A 482 5.27 23.17 -15.78
N THR A 483 6.47 23.30 -16.34
CA THR A 483 6.76 22.78 -17.68
C THR A 483 6.72 21.24 -17.67
N LEU A 484 6.72 20.62 -18.85
CA LEU A 484 6.77 19.15 -18.95
C LEU A 484 8.03 18.59 -18.30
N ALA A 485 9.19 19.21 -18.56
CA ALA A 485 10.48 18.84 -17.98
C ALA A 485 10.50 19.00 -16.46
N GLN A 486 9.98 20.11 -15.92
CA GLN A 486 9.84 20.31 -14.47
C GLN A 486 8.87 19.29 -13.85
N THR A 487 7.79 18.94 -14.55
CA THR A 487 6.85 17.90 -14.08
C THR A 487 7.57 16.57 -13.93
N MET A 488 8.37 16.16 -14.92
CA MET A 488 9.19 14.94 -14.83
C MET A 488 10.22 15.03 -13.70
N TYR A 489 10.94 16.15 -13.57
CA TYR A 489 11.94 16.35 -12.52
C TYR A 489 11.35 16.21 -11.11
N HIS A 490 10.24 16.92 -10.85
CA HIS A 490 9.56 16.87 -9.56
C HIS A 490 8.85 15.53 -9.33
N PHE A 491 8.36 14.87 -10.38
CA PHE A 491 7.76 13.53 -10.28
C PHE A 491 8.80 12.47 -9.93
N ILE A 492 9.97 12.47 -10.57
CA ILE A 492 11.09 11.56 -10.23
C ILE A 492 11.65 11.89 -8.84
N SER A 493 11.69 13.17 -8.47
CA SER A 493 12.14 13.56 -7.13
C SER A 493 11.17 13.09 -6.05
N GLY A 494 9.86 13.29 -6.27
CA GLY A 494 8.80 12.93 -5.33
C GLY A 494 9.04 13.51 -3.93
N TYR A 495 9.34 14.81 -3.89
CA TYR A 495 9.73 15.50 -2.66
C TYR A 495 8.56 15.71 -1.70
N THR A 496 8.80 15.44 -0.42
CA THR A 496 8.03 15.92 0.72
C THR A 496 8.97 16.11 1.90
N ALA A 497 8.50 16.68 3.01
CA ALA A 497 9.26 16.68 4.26
C ALA A 497 8.53 15.89 5.36
N LEU A 498 9.32 15.18 6.17
CA LEU A 498 8.90 14.65 7.45
C LEU A 498 9.01 15.75 8.50
N VAL A 499 8.03 15.78 9.40
CA VAL A 499 7.88 16.83 10.41
C VAL A 499 8.33 16.28 11.77
N ALA A 500 8.88 17.13 12.63
CA ALA A 500 9.27 16.72 13.97
C ALA A 500 8.05 16.21 14.75
N GLY A 501 8.21 15.07 15.42
CA GLY A 501 7.15 14.44 16.24
C GLY A 501 6.17 13.53 15.49
N THR A 502 6.23 13.40 14.16
CA THR A 502 5.41 12.44 13.39
C THR A 502 6.08 11.07 13.20
N GLU A 503 7.37 10.95 13.54
CA GLU A 503 8.10 9.67 13.57
C GLU A 503 9.10 9.65 14.74
N GLU A 504 9.33 8.46 15.31
CA GLU A 504 10.23 8.26 16.44
C GLU A 504 11.67 8.68 16.08
N GLY A 505 12.16 9.77 16.70
CA GLY A 505 13.54 10.24 16.56
C GLY A 505 13.73 11.48 15.65
N ILE A 506 12.68 11.98 15.01
CA ILE A 506 12.76 13.21 14.20
C ILE A 506 12.55 14.45 15.08
N LYS A 507 13.62 15.22 15.27
CA LYS A 507 13.62 16.48 16.06
C LYS A 507 13.57 17.75 15.21
N GLU A 508 13.96 17.66 13.95
CA GLU A 508 13.97 18.77 12.97
C GLU A 508 13.40 18.26 11.64
N PRO A 509 12.86 19.15 10.77
CA PRO A 509 12.40 18.77 9.43
C PRO A 509 13.45 18.02 8.63
N GLN A 510 13.04 16.90 8.03
CA GLN A 510 13.89 16.12 7.13
C GLN A 510 13.25 16.02 5.76
N ALA A 511 14.01 16.35 4.72
CA ALA A 511 13.58 16.14 3.35
C ALA A 511 13.52 14.64 3.05
N THR A 512 12.43 14.22 2.43
CA THR A 512 12.19 12.85 1.98
C THR A 512 11.89 12.89 0.50
N PHE A 513 12.61 12.07 -0.26
CA PHE A 513 12.43 11.90 -1.68
C PHE A 513 11.91 10.48 -1.94
N SER A 514 10.77 10.39 -2.58
CA SER A 514 10.12 9.13 -2.92
C SER A 514 9.74 9.16 -4.38
N ALA A 515 10.64 8.66 -5.23
CA ALA A 515 10.46 8.65 -6.67
C ALA A 515 9.04 8.24 -7.12
N CYS A 516 8.50 8.99 -8.08
CA CYS A 516 7.14 8.87 -8.59
C CYS A 516 6.04 9.04 -7.53
N PHE A 517 6.37 9.67 -6.39
CA PHE A 517 5.55 9.74 -5.18
C PHE A 517 5.11 8.35 -4.68
N GLY A 518 5.87 7.29 -4.96
CA GLY A 518 5.47 5.90 -4.70
C GLY A 518 6.64 4.94 -4.74
N ALA A 519 7.84 5.38 -4.35
CA ALA A 519 9.09 4.63 -4.54
C ALA A 519 9.06 3.23 -3.93
N ALA A 520 8.26 2.99 -2.89
CA ALA A 520 8.15 1.67 -2.26
C ALA A 520 7.47 0.60 -3.14
N PHE A 521 6.74 1.01 -4.19
CA PHE A 521 5.85 0.14 -4.96
C PHE A 521 6.25 0.01 -6.43
N ILE A 522 7.03 0.94 -6.95
CA ILE A 522 7.47 0.91 -8.34
C ILE A 522 8.39 -0.29 -8.62
N MET A 523 8.19 -0.91 -9.77
CA MET A 523 8.91 -2.11 -10.17
C MET A 523 10.00 -1.80 -11.21
N LEU A 524 9.75 -0.78 -12.03
CA LEU A 524 10.65 -0.33 -13.10
C LEU A 524 11.41 0.94 -12.67
N HIS A 525 12.40 1.35 -13.46
CA HIS A 525 13.16 2.56 -13.13
C HIS A 525 12.23 3.81 -13.17
N PRO A 526 12.33 4.76 -12.21
CA PRO A 526 11.44 5.93 -12.12
C PRO A 526 11.30 6.72 -13.41
N THR A 527 12.39 6.83 -14.16
CA THR A 527 12.43 7.60 -15.39
C THR A 527 11.49 7.01 -16.45
N LYS A 528 11.24 5.69 -16.47
CA LYS A 528 10.26 5.05 -17.37
C LYS A 528 8.84 5.55 -17.10
N TYR A 529 8.45 5.64 -15.82
CA TYR A 529 7.14 6.18 -15.46
C TYR A 529 7.05 7.68 -15.79
N ALA A 530 8.11 8.45 -15.58
CA ALA A 530 8.17 9.87 -15.92
C ALA A 530 8.02 10.12 -17.44
N ALA A 531 8.70 9.32 -18.28
CA ALA A 531 8.59 9.40 -19.73
C ALA A 531 7.16 9.06 -20.21
N MET A 532 6.54 8.01 -19.64
CA MET A 532 5.15 7.67 -19.93
C MET A 532 4.18 8.78 -19.50
N LEU A 533 4.40 9.38 -18.32
CA LEU A 533 3.60 10.51 -17.84
C LEU A 533 3.70 11.69 -18.80
N ALA A 534 4.92 12.07 -19.19
CA ALA A 534 5.14 13.17 -20.11
C ALA A 534 4.48 12.94 -21.48
N ALA A 535 4.62 11.74 -22.05
CA ALA A 535 3.98 11.38 -23.30
C ALA A 535 2.45 11.47 -23.23
N LYS A 536 1.84 10.98 -22.14
CA LYS A 536 0.39 11.08 -21.91
C LYS A 536 -0.05 12.53 -21.73
N MET A 537 0.67 13.32 -20.93
CA MET A 537 0.36 14.74 -20.73
C MET A 537 0.44 15.53 -22.04
N GLN A 538 1.48 15.32 -22.85
CA GLN A 538 1.65 15.97 -24.14
C GLN A 538 0.54 15.58 -25.13
N LYS A 539 0.21 14.28 -25.23
CA LYS A 539 -0.84 13.76 -26.12
C LYS A 539 -2.22 14.33 -25.80
N HIS A 540 -2.52 14.54 -24.52
CA HIS A 540 -3.86 14.91 -24.06
C HIS A 540 -3.97 16.36 -23.56
N GLY A 541 -2.89 17.15 -23.65
CA GLY A 541 -2.87 18.56 -23.24
C GLY A 541 -3.01 18.78 -21.74
N ALA A 542 -2.54 17.85 -20.91
CA ALA A 542 -2.60 17.97 -19.46
C ALA A 542 -1.54 18.95 -18.93
N THR A 543 -1.89 19.75 -17.91
CA THR A 543 -0.98 20.70 -17.26
C THR A 543 -0.46 20.17 -15.93
N GLY A 544 0.84 20.32 -15.69
CA GLY A 544 1.49 19.97 -14.44
C GLY A 544 1.49 21.12 -13.44
N TRP A 545 1.25 20.81 -12.16
CA TRP A 545 1.22 21.75 -11.06
C TRP A 545 2.02 21.23 -9.88
N LEU A 546 2.75 22.09 -9.18
CA LEU A 546 3.34 21.80 -7.87
C LEU A 546 2.57 22.59 -6.82
N VAL A 547 2.03 21.93 -5.81
CA VAL A 547 1.24 22.57 -4.74
C VAL A 547 1.88 22.26 -3.39
N ASN A 548 2.29 23.30 -2.67
CA ASN A 548 2.83 23.17 -1.33
C ASN A 548 1.66 23.08 -0.31
N THR A 549 1.58 21.95 0.39
CA THR A 549 0.62 21.69 1.48
C THR A 549 1.28 21.68 2.87
N GLY A 550 2.56 22.07 2.91
CA GLY A 550 3.40 22.19 4.09
C GLY A 550 3.38 23.61 4.67
N TRP A 551 4.56 24.19 4.87
CA TRP A 551 4.77 25.43 5.61
C TRP A 551 5.06 26.62 4.70
N SER A 552 4.82 27.81 5.24
CA SER A 552 5.22 29.11 4.69
C SER A 552 5.58 30.08 5.83
N GLY A 553 6.31 31.15 5.51
CA GLY A 553 6.70 32.19 6.48
C GLY A 553 7.83 31.79 7.42
N GLY A 554 8.51 30.68 7.13
CA GLY A 554 9.56 30.11 7.95
C GLY A 554 9.58 28.58 7.83
N ARG A 555 10.66 27.96 8.32
CA ARG A 555 10.73 26.51 8.50
C ARG A 555 9.72 26.07 9.56
N TYR A 556 9.41 24.78 9.66
CA TYR A 556 8.69 24.24 10.82
C TYR A 556 9.31 24.74 12.13
N GLY A 557 8.46 25.21 13.04
CA GLY A 557 8.86 25.82 14.32
C GLY A 557 8.90 27.35 14.29
N SER A 558 9.20 27.99 13.15
CA SER A 558 9.15 29.45 13.00
C SER A 558 8.05 29.93 12.05
N GLY A 559 7.76 29.16 10.99
CA GLY A 559 6.66 29.40 10.07
C GLY A 559 5.36 28.72 10.49
N SER A 560 4.35 28.83 9.63
CA SER A 560 3.04 28.22 9.83
C SER A 560 2.64 27.33 8.66
N ARG A 561 1.83 26.30 8.93
CA ARG A 561 1.30 25.45 7.87
C ARG A 561 0.35 26.28 6.98
N ILE A 562 0.46 26.13 5.67
CA ILE A 562 -0.45 26.76 4.71
C ILE A 562 -1.87 26.34 5.06
N LYS A 563 -2.76 27.32 5.23
CA LYS A 563 -4.15 27.06 5.62
C LYS A 563 -4.83 26.21 4.55
N LEU A 564 -5.49 25.13 4.96
CA LEU A 564 -6.22 24.24 4.04
C LEU A 564 -7.24 25.00 3.17
N ALA A 565 -7.87 26.05 3.71
CA ALA A 565 -8.76 26.91 2.94
C ALA A 565 -8.08 27.56 1.73
N TYR A 566 -6.83 28.00 1.87
CA TYR A 566 -6.05 28.58 0.75
C TYR A 566 -5.68 27.49 -0.26
N THR A 567 -5.25 26.32 0.20
CA THR A 567 -4.98 25.18 -0.68
C THR A 567 -6.22 24.79 -1.48
N ARG A 568 -7.41 24.73 -0.87
CA ARG A 568 -8.67 24.44 -1.59
C ARG A 568 -8.96 25.50 -2.65
N LYS A 569 -8.80 26.79 -2.35
CA LYS A 569 -8.94 27.88 -3.34
C LYS A 569 -7.96 27.76 -4.51
N ILE A 570 -6.72 27.36 -4.24
CA ILE A 570 -5.73 27.06 -5.29
C ILE A 570 -6.21 25.91 -6.17
N ILE A 571 -6.69 24.81 -5.58
CA ILE A 571 -7.20 23.65 -6.32
C ILE A 571 -8.43 24.05 -7.16
N ASP A 572 -9.34 24.86 -6.62
CA ASP A 572 -10.50 25.40 -7.36
C ASP A 572 -10.05 26.25 -8.57
N ALA A 573 -9.00 27.05 -8.39
CA ALA A 573 -8.41 27.86 -9.46
C ALA A 573 -7.72 27.02 -10.54
N ILE A 574 -7.10 25.88 -10.17
CA ILE A 574 -6.60 24.87 -11.12
C ILE A 574 -7.76 24.25 -11.91
N HIS A 575 -8.80 23.78 -11.22
CA HIS A 575 -9.94 23.10 -11.86
C HIS A 575 -10.74 24.01 -12.79
N SER A 576 -10.99 25.25 -12.39
CA SER A 576 -11.70 26.24 -13.21
C SER A 576 -10.90 26.72 -14.42
N GLY A 577 -9.59 26.44 -14.46
CA GLY A 577 -8.68 26.91 -15.48
C GLY A 577 -8.33 28.40 -15.37
N SER A 578 -8.68 29.07 -14.27
CA SER A 578 -8.32 30.47 -14.06
C SER A 578 -6.80 30.65 -14.02
N LEU A 579 -6.08 29.71 -13.39
CA LEU A 579 -4.62 29.73 -13.37
C LEU A 579 -4.00 29.55 -14.75
N LEU A 580 -4.64 28.87 -15.71
CA LEU A 580 -4.11 28.77 -17.07
C LEU A 580 -4.00 30.14 -17.76
N LYS A 581 -4.78 31.14 -17.31
CA LYS A 581 -4.85 32.49 -17.85
C LYS A 581 -4.19 33.55 -16.95
N ALA A 582 -3.61 33.13 -15.81
CA ALA A 582 -3.00 34.04 -14.86
C ALA A 582 -1.68 34.62 -15.38
N ASN A 583 -1.24 35.74 -14.79
CA ASN A 583 0.10 36.27 -14.98
C ASN A 583 1.07 35.53 -14.06
N TYR A 584 2.28 35.26 -14.57
CA TYR A 584 3.29 34.46 -13.87
C TYR A 584 4.61 35.20 -13.76
N LYS A 585 5.33 34.93 -12.68
CA LYS A 585 6.74 35.26 -12.49
C LYS A 585 7.55 33.99 -12.21
N LYS A 586 8.84 34.01 -12.53
CA LYS A 586 9.73 32.86 -12.30
C LYS A 586 10.53 33.05 -11.01
N THR A 587 10.63 32.00 -10.20
CA THR A 587 11.53 31.96 -9.05
C THR A 587 12.98 31.82 -9.52
N GLU A 588 13.95 32.44 -8.83
CA GLU A 588 15.36 32.44 -9.24
C GLU A 588 16.02 31.05 -9.25
N VAL A 589 15.91 30.30 -8.14
CA VAL A 589 16.64 29.03 -7.95
C VAL A 589 15.96 27.85 -8.66
N PHE A 590 14.65 27.66 -8.46
CA PHE A 590 13.95 26.50 -9.04
C PHE A 590 13.33 26.79 -10.42
N GLY A 591 13.36 28.04 -10.90
CA GLY A 591 12.71 28.42 -12.16
C GLY A 591 11.20 28.16 -12.22
N LEU A 592 10.52 28.03 -11.07
CA LEU A 592 9.09 27.73 -11.00
C LEU A 592 8.26 28.94 -11.40
N GLU A 593 7.20 28.72 -12.18
CA GLU A 593 6.25 29.77 -12.54
C GLU A 593 5.18 29.90 -11.45
N ILE A 594 5.21 31.01 -10.71
CA ILE A 594 4.25 31.32 -9.64
C ILE A 594 3.26 32.40 -10.11
N PRO A 595 1.95 32.23 -9.83
CA PRO A 595 0.95 33.22 -10.22
C PRO A 595 1.12 34.49 -9.39
N THR A 596 0.81 35.64 -9.98
CA THR A 596 0.85 36.94 -9.28
C THR A 596 -0.31 37.12 -8.30
N GLU A 597 -1.44 36.45 -8.56
CA GLU A 597 -2.64 36.50 -7.74
C GLU A 597 -3.45 35.20 -7.87
N VAL A 598 -4.18 34.86 -6.81
CA VAL A 598 -5.18 33.78 -6.80
C VAL A 598 -6.36 34.29 -5.97
N GLU A 599 -7.57 34.27 -6.53
CA GLU A 599 -8.76 34.79 -5.84
C GLU A 599 -8.96 34.09 -4.48
N GLY A 600 -9.13 34.89 -3.41
CA GLY A 600 -9.32 34.38 -2.06
C GLY A 600 -8.05 33.87 -1.36
N VAL A 601 -6.87 34.05 -1.96
CA VAL A 601 -5.56 33.76 -1.36
C VAL A 601 -4.74 35.06 -1.27
N PRO A 602 -4.20 35.43 -0.09
CA PRO A 602 -3.36 36.63 0.04
C PRO A 602 -2.17 36.58 -0.92
N SER A 603 -1.99 37.59 -1.77
CA SER A 603 -0.93 37.61 -2.80
C SER A 603 0.48 37.54 -2.20
N GLU A 604 0.66 38.03 -0.97
CA GLU A 604 1.92 37.97 -0.23
C GLU A 604 2.44 36.53 -0.03
N ILE A 605 1.57 35.53 0.11
CA ILE A 605 1.99 34.14 0.34
C ILE A 605 2.46 33.44 -0.95
N LEU A 606 2.08 33.95 -2.12
CA LEU A 606 2.39 33.33 -3.41
C LEU A 606 3.89 33.40 -3.74
N GLU A 607 4.58 34.40 -3.21
CA GLU A 607 6.04 34.50 -3.19
C GLU A 607 6.54 34.20 -1.77
N PRO A 608 7.05 32.98 -1.50
CA PRO A 608 7.43 32.56 -0.15
C PRO A 608 8.37 33.54 0.55
N SER A 609 9.32 34.13 -0.18
CA SER A 609 10.27 35.10 0.36
C SER A 609 9.58 36.26 1.07
N ASN A 610 8.41 36.73 0.60
CA ASN A 610 7.66 37.83 1.22
C ASN A 610 7.20 37.52 2.63
N THR A 611 6.88 36.26 2.92
CA THR A 611 6.36 35.82 4.22
C THR A 611 7.44 35.60 5.27
N TRP A 612 8.71 35.52 4.87
CA TRP A 612 9.82 35.39 5.80
C TRP A 612 10.23 36.75 6.36
N SER A 613 10.37 36.85 7.68
CA SER A 613 10.89 38.04 8.34
C SER A 613 12.37 38.26 8.02
N ASP A 614 13.16 37.18 8.01
CA ASP A 614 14.58 37.17 7.63
C ASP A 614 14.75 36.63 6.20
N LYS A 615 15.06 37.53 5.26
CA LYS A 615 15.27 37.19 3.84
C LYS A 615 16.57 36.40 3.60
N ASN A 616 17.58 36.59 4.44
CA ASN A 616 18.82 35.82 4.34
C ASN A 616 18.58 34.37 4.77
N ALA A 617 17.87 34.18 5.88
CA ALA A 617 17.48 32.84 6.33
C ALA A 617 16.62 32.11 5.29
N TYR A 618 15.73 32.82 4.58
CA TYR A 618 14.99 32.27 3.44
C TYR A 618 15.95 31.79 2.35
N ASN A 619 16.86 32.65 1.88
CA ASN A 619 17.80 32.32 0.81
C ASN A 619 18.71 31.14 1.16
N GLU A 620 19.26 31.10 2.37
CA GLU A 620 20.06 29.95 2.85
C GLU A 620 19.25 28.65 2.86
N THR A 621 17.98 28.72 3.27
CA THR A 621 17.09 27.55 3.28
C THR A 621 16.76 27.09 1.87
N LEU A 622 16.51 28.02 0.95
CA LEU A 622 16.20 27.77 -0.44
C LEU A 622 17.36 27.05 -1.13
N LEU A 623 18.60 27.56 -0.97
CA LEU A 623 19.80 26.95 -1.51
C LEU A 623 20.10 25.59 -0.88
N LYS A 624 19.84 25.42 0.43
CA LYS A 624 19.94 24.13 1.11
C LYS A 624 18.99 23.11 0.49
N LEU A 625 17.70 23.47 0.30
CA LEU A 625 16.73 22.56 -0.30
C LEU A 625 17.09 22.23 -1.75
N ALA A 626 17.50 23.23 -2.54
CA ALA A 626 17.99 23.02 -3.90
C ALA A 626 19.15 22.02 -3.96
N GLY A 627 20.08 22.10 -3.00
CA GLY A 627 21.19 21.16 -2.86
C GLY A 627 20.72 19.73 -2.60
N LEU A 628 19.70 19.56 -1.76
CA LEU A 628 19.10 18.25 -1.48
C LEU A 628 18.42 17.66 -2.72
N PHE A 629 17.71 18.47 -3.50
CA PHE A 629 17.13 18.04 -4.78
C PHE A 629 18.21 17.57 -5.76
N LYS A 630 19.29 18.34 -5.94
CA LYS A 630 20.40 17.98 -6.82
C LYS A 630 21.06 16.67 -6.40
N ASN A 631 21.40 16.52 -5.12
CA ASN A 631 22.03 15.31 -4.57
C ASN A 631 21.11 14.08 -4.71
N ASN A 632 19.80 14.23 -4.50
CA ASN A 632 18.85 13.15 -4.74
C ASN A 632 18.85 12.72 -6.21
N PHE A 633 18.91 13.70 -7.13
CA PHE A 633 18.79 13.42 -8.55
C PHE A 633 19.99 12.68 -9.15
N GLU A 634 21.19 12.83 -8.56
CA GLU A 634 22.42 12.10 -8.97
C GLU A 634 22.20 10.58 -9.08
N GLY A 635 21.32 10.01 -8.25
CA GLY A 635 20.98 8.59 -8.27
C GLY A 635 20.25 8.11 -9.53
N PHE A 636 19.68 9.02 -10.33
CA PHE A 636 18.88 8.68 -11.52
C PHE A 636 19.59 8.99 -12.85
N VAL A 637 20.71 9.72 -12.82
CA VAL A 637 21.41 10.22 -14.03
C VAL A 637 22.05 9.11 -14.86
N ALA A 638 22.46 8.01 -14.24
CA ALA A 638 23.14 6.92 -14.93
C ALA A 638 22.19 6.06 -15.81
N HIS A 639 20.87 6.23 -15.67
CA HIS A 639 19.90 5.42 -16.40
C HIS A 639 19.49 6.09 -17.72
N LYS A 640 19.68 5.39 -18.83
CA LYS A 640 19.33 5.87 -20.18
C LYS A 640 17.91 5.47 -20.55
N ILE A 641 17.15 6.40 -21.15
CA ILE A 641 15.85 6.09 -21.77
C ILE A 641 15.98 6.22 -23.28
N GLY A 642 15.68 5.14 -24.00
CA GLY A 642 15.70 5.17 -25.45
C GLY A 642 17.13 5.08 -26.00
N LYS A 643 17.36 5.67 -27.19
CA LYS A 643 18.63 5.54 -27.92
C LYS A 643 19.65 6.63 -27.57
N ASP A 644 19.23 7.74 -26.98
CA ASP A 644 20.09 8.88 -26.62
C ASP A 644 19.78 9.45 -25.22
N ASP A 645 20.63 10.35 -24.72
CA ASP A 645 20.56 10.90 -23.35
C ASP A 645 19.69 12.17 -23.24
N LYS A 646 19.03 12.58 -24.33
CA LYS A 646 18.35 13.89 -24.43
C LYS A 646 17.27 14.11 -23.38
N LEU A 647 16.44 13.10 -23.11
CA LEU A 647 15.37 13.22 -22.13
C LEU A 647 15.93 13.40 -20.71
N THR A 648 17.03 12.69 -20.40
CA THR A 648 17.72 12.84 -19.11
C THR A 648 18.32 14.24 -18.98
N ASP A 649 18.94 14.77 -20.04
CA ASP A 649 19.51 16.12 -20.06
C ASP A 649 18.42 17.20 -19.90
N GLU A 650 17.28 17.04 -20.57
CA GLU A 650 16.13 17.94 -20.45
C GLU A 650 15.56 17.96 -19.04
N ILE A 651 15.43 16.79 -18.40
CA ILE A 651 14.97 16.69 -17.02
C ILE A 651 15.98 17.34 -16.07
N LEU A 652 17.27 17.11 -16.25
CA LEU A 652 18.33 17.71 -15.43
C LEU A 652 18.35 19.24 -15.54
N ALA A 653 18.19 19.78 -16.75
CA ALA A 653 18.11 21.22 -16.99
C ALA A 653 16.88 21.87 -16.34
N ALA A 654 15.84 21.09 -16.01
CA ALA A 654 14.64 21.56 -15.32
C ALA A 654 14.75 21.54 -13.79
N GLY A 655 15.88 21.07 -13.23
CA GLY A 655 16.16 21.12 -11.81
C GLY A 655 16.58 22.51 -11.31
N PRO A 656 16.92 22.63 -10.01
CA PRO A 656 17.39 23.88 -9.42
C PRO A 656 18.71 24.36 -10.04
N ILE A 657 18.82 25.67 -10.27
CA ILE A 657 19.99 26.37 -10.77
C ILE A 657 20.57 27.23 -9.63
N PHE A 658 21.88 27.19 -9.45
CA PHE A 658 22.61 27.88 -8.39
C PHE A 658 23.31 29.13 -8.88
#